data_AF-A0A841CIP2-F1
#
_entry.id   AF-A0A841CIP2-F1
#
_cell.length_a   1.000
_cell.length_b   1.000
_cell.length_c   1.000
_cell.angle_alpha   90.00
_cell.angle_beta   90.00
_cell.angle_gamma   90.00
#
_symmetry.space_group_name_H-M   'P 1'
#
loop_
_entity.id
_entity.type
_entity.pdbx_description
1 polymer ?
#
loop_
_entity_poly.entity_id
_entity_poly.type
_entity_poly.pdbx_seq_one_letter_code
_entity_poly.pdbx_strand_id
1 'polypeptide(L)'
;MSEPFDIAIDGAQAFRFERGPGTTAYVAPDAAPDIEGHVFELPDGRSVKQVQASRFESVLALSTWWLSDDGPAELDRTDEVVGYLAPNADTPLVQLRLMPPPPGAWPQFPTVLAGDSLPAGHGSVRDRVRAGILAHAPEGWRTLALECRATARRMELSATVTLADGVARGWSPPAMVSQWLHRLRVREYRSTIGVWFTARFEFSSDGTSTQHFDIEGKPAWQVPQSFRDEQDHYADELRLLPRRPEAVFPWMYEAAAKVQQRGRADALAHPGRAAEDAGPEIVRLFDVLEDGRPTWYRPMVGGREVTAIRLYLENAPLVLSSRGLTADMLSDDDEQVVPMGYHTDGRFVWSSAAAYYLWKHSVPPPLPLVDHIRENRYRLPDEVPAIVKGRAAALAMGRPYLAAQEATALEAALEPVRDILRAYRTSPRFYRLDGHQDQSWCLVRDGDWYRVYWAEGEQERSAARFGDVRDAAAYLAGRLVLDRDRLRYEVDEEIPWWQSPYQVLSEADPALAEFTGVALAGTVDLEVDRYGTPDGNLVFAADTPFEQRGLPADHADREYHRYRLPGRWSVMTAVSPAGGRAYLLPLPIGDYVASGQAQEVTPAAGHPGLPPITDALRAEARRNPGGWVWCADPDVDPRHIEGVPDFALLGAYRVDPDGELTGETFLNPEYRPSPRRLGFPEPQSDFELVLGFVAAGWLPQERVIAAALDAQFIVESDGAGGLRIGVDGQGRRFLPVYSSPGYVPADAATPMQASGRALLPALAGVTLVVNPGGAVGTELPGDDLVAAG
;
A
#
# COMPACT_ATOMS: atom_id res chain seq x y z
N MET A 1 20.12 27.47 14.98
CA MET A 1 19.36 26.97 13.82
C MET A 1 20.26 25.96 13.12
N SER A 2 19.77 24.81 12.65
CA SER A 2 20.63 23.89 11.90
C SER A 2 21.01 24.57 10.59
N GLU A 3 22.30 24.69 10.30
CA GLU A 3 22.77 25.23 9.03
C GLU A 3 22.21 24.38 7.86
N PRO A 4 21.64 25.02 6.82
CA PRO A 4 21.22 24.28 5.63
C PRO A 4 22.46 23.87 4.82
N PHE A 5 22.71 22.57 4.69
CA PHE A 5 23.68 22.03 3.73
C PHE A 5 23.02 21.97 2.35
N ASP A 6 23.10 23.08 1.61
CA ASP A 6 22.33 23.34 0.38
C ASP A 6 23.21 23.69 -0.84
N ILE A 7 24.54 23.68 -0.70
CA ILE A 7 25.47 23.86 -1.82
C ILE A 7 26.05 22.50 -2.20
N ALA A 8 25.97 22.18 -3.48
CA ALA A 8 26.56 21.00 -4.09
C ALA A 8 27.69 21.38 -5.04
N ILE A 9 28.71 20.53 -5.07
CA ILE A 9 29.85 20.59 -6.00
C ILE A 9 29.76 19.38 -6.92
N ASP A 10 29.96 19.61 -8.21
CA ASP A 10 30.22 18.56 -9.18
C ASP A 10 31.26 19.03 -10.21
N GLY A 11 32.46 18.45 -10.19
CA GLY A 11 33.53 18.80 -11.10
C GLY A 11 33.98 20.26 -10.97
N ALA A 12 33.76 21.07 -12.01
CA ALA A 12 34.14 22.48 -11.99
C ALA A 12 32.99 23.42 -11.58
N GLN A 13 31.82 22.89 -11.20
CA GLN A 13 30.63 23.67 -10.90
C GLN A 13 30.25 23.59 -9.41
N ALA A 14 29.79 24.73 -8.89
CA ALA A 14 29.08 24.83 -7.63
C ALA A 14 27.67 25.35 -7.91
N PHE A 15 26.66 24.81 -7.23
CA PHE A 15 25.27 25.21 -7.40
C PHE A 15 24.48 24.94 -6.12
N ARG A 16 23.34 25.63 -5.97
CA ARG A 16 22.39 25.35 -4.89
C ARG A 16 21.47 24.19 -5.24
N PHE A 17 21.01 23.47 -4.24
CA PHE A 17 20.00 22.43 -4.37
C PHE A 17 19.00 22.47 -3.21
N GLU A 18 17.78 22.00 -3.48
CA GLU A 18 16.76 21.76 -2.47
C GLU A 18 16.68 20.27 -2.15
N ARG A 19 16.39 19.90 -0.90
CA ARG A 19 16.22 18.49 -0.54
C ARG A 19 14.94 17.94 -1.16
N GLY A 20 15.06 16.85 -1.90
CA GLY A 20 13.95 16.07 -2.43
C GLY A 20 13.52 14.95 -1.49
N PRO A 21 12.56 14.11 -1.90
CA PRO A 21 12.13 12.94 -1.14
C PRO A 21 13.27 11.92 -0.97
N GLY A 22 13.34 11.31 0.20
CA GLY A 22 14.38 10.34 0.55
C GLY A 22 15.79 10.94 0.45
N THR A 23 16.63 10.35 -0.39
CA THR A 23 18.05 10.69 -0.57
C THR A 23 18.30 11.55 -1.81
N THR A 24 17.24 12.13 -2.38
CA THR A 24 17.30 12.91 -3.62
C THR A 24 17.45 14.41 -3.36
N ALA A 25 17.87 15.13 -4.40
CA ALA A 25 18.02 16.58 -4.44
C ALA A 25 17.34 17.13 -5.69
N TYR A 26 16.71 18.29 -5.55
CA TYR A 26 16.19 19.09 -6.65
C TYR A 26 17.21 20.17 -7.00
N VAL A 27 17.63 20.18 -8.27
CA VAL A 27 18.57 21.16 -8.82
C VAL A 27 17.93 21.86 -10.01
N ALA A 28 18.49 23.01 -10.42
CA ALA A 28 18.07 23.65 -11.67
C ALA A 28 18.26 22.68 -12.87
N PRO A 29 17.39 22.70 -13.89
CA PRO A 29 17.45 21.74 -15.01
C PRO A 29 18.81 21.69 -15.73
N ASP A 30 19.51 22.81 -15.79
CA ASP A 30 20.82 23.01 -16.42
C ASP A 30 22.01 22.79 -15.46
N ALA A 31 21.77 22.69 -14.15
CA ALA A 31 22.82 22.40 -13.18
C ALA A 31 23.27 20.94 -13.22
N ALA A 32 24.55 20.67 -12.97
CA ALA A 32 25.15 19.34 -12.93
C ALA A 32 24.87 18.50 -14.20
N PRO A 33 25.33 18.96 -15.39
CA PRO A 33 24.99 18.35 -16.67
C PRO A 33 25.43 16.88 -16.78
N ASP A 34 26.47 16.47 -16.06
CA ASP A 34 27.02 15.12 -16.07
C ASP A 34 26.28 14.15 -15.11
N ILE A 35 25.29 14.65 -14.36
CA ILE A 35 24.46 13.84 -13.48
C ILE A 35 23.11 13.60 -14.14
N GLU A 36 22.86 12.32 -14.46
CA GLU A 36 21.54 11.84 -14.88
C GLU A 36 20.48 12.13 -13.82
N GLY A 37 19.34 12.65 -14.27
CA GLY A 37 18.19 12.99 -13.43
C GLY A 37 16.93 13.17 -14.26
N HIS A 38 15.79 13.18 -13.60
CA HIS A 38 14.49 13.40 -14.26
C HIS A 38 14.05 14.84 -14.05
N VAL A 39 13.67 15.51 -15.12
CA VAL A 39 13.12 16.87 -15.07
C VAL A 39 11.60 16.79 -14.96
N PHE A 40 11.02 17.51 -14.01
CA PHE A 40 9.58 17.65 -13.86
C PHE A 40 9.23 18.98 -13.18
N GLU A 41 7.94 19.33 -13.22
CA GLU A 41 7.42 20.53 -12.56
C GLU A 41 6.95 20.22 -11.15
N LEU A 42 7.44 21.00 -10.17
CA LEU A 42 6.96 20.98 -8.80
C LEU A 42 5.54 21.59 -8.70
N PRO A 43 4.79 21.31 -7.61
CA PRO A 43 3.46 21.90 -7.39
C PRO A 43 3.42 23.44 -7.39
N ASP A 44 4.55 24.10 -7.16
CA ASP A 44 4.72 25.55 -7.19
C ASP A 44 5.01 26.12 -8.61
N GLY A 45 5.03 25.26 -9.64
CA GLY A 45 5.27 25.62 -11.04
C GLY A 45 6.75 25.72 -11.43
N ARG A 46 7.69 25.44 -10.52
CA ARG A 46 9.13 25.44 -10.86
C ARG A 46 9.53 24.14 -11.54
N SER A 47 10.22 24.25 -12.67
CA SER A 47 10.86 23.10 -13.33
C SER A 47 12.18 22.77 -12.64
N VAL A 48 12.32 21.55 -12.13
CA VAL A 48 13.52 21.07 -11.43
C VAL A 48 13.99 19.73 -11.99
N LYS A 49 15.31 19.48 -11.91
CA LYS A 49 15.90 18.17 -12.15
C LYS A 49 16.10 17.46 -10.81
N GLN A 50 15.50 16.28 -10.65
CA GLN A 50 15.73 15.44 -9.48
C GLN A 50 16.90 14.48 -9.72
N VAL A 51 17.88 14.53 -8.83
CA VAL A 51 19.09 13.70 -8.84
C VAL A 51 19.31 13.04 -7.47
N GLN A 52 20.18 12.04 -7.42
CA GLN A 52 20.63 11.45 -6.16
C GLN A 52 21.70 12.35 -5.52
N ALA A 53 21.51 12.76 -4.26
CA ALA A 53 22.46 13.65 -3.59
C ALA A 53 23.83 12.98 -3.37
N SER A 54 23.87 11.65 -3.23
CA SER A 54 25.11 10.86 -3.18
C SER A 54 25.91 10.89 -4.49
N ARG A 55 25.28 11.38 -5.57
CA ARG A 55 25.96 11.73 -6.81
C ARG A 55 26.45 13.17 -6.81
N PHE A 56 26.61 13.89 -5.72
CA PHE A 56 27.45 15.09 -5.74
C PHE A 56 28.88 14.72 -5.34
N GLU A 57 29.88 15.43 -5.87
CA GLU A 57 31.26 15.26 -5.37
C GLU A 57 31.35 15.68 -3.90
N SER A 58 30.70 16.79 -3.55
CA SER A 58 30.67 17.32 -2.20
C SER A 58 29.38 18.08 -1.96
N VAL A 59 28.86 17.97 -0.74
CA VAL A 59 27.77 18.80 -0.21
C VAL A 59 28.34 19.61 0.95
N LEU A 60 28.02 20.90 0.99
CA LEU A 60 28.54 21.82 2.00
C LEU A 60 27.53 22.91 2.34
N ALA A 61 27.74 23.53 3.50
CA ALA A 61 27.19 24.82 3.87
C ALA A 61 28.32 25.86 3.77
N LEU A 62 27.97 27.07 3.34
CA LEU A 62 28.92 28.18 3.23
C LEU A 62 28.24 29.44 3.79
N SER A 63 28.97 30.22 4.57
CA SER A 63 28.50 31.53 5.05
C SER A 63 29.65 32.54 5.10
N THR A 64 29.32 33.82 4.99
CA THR A 64 30.28 34.92 5.04
C THR A 64 30.08 35.72 6.31
N TRP A 65 31.16 36.03 7.01
CA TRP A 65 31.17 36.74 8.29
C TRP A 65 32.03 37.99 8.19
N TRP A 66 31.58 39.11 8.75
CA TRP A 66 32.47 40.25 9.01
C TRP A 66 33.16 40.07 10.36
N LEU A 67 34.42 40.49 10.45
CA LEU A 67 35.09 40.65 11.74
C LEU A 67 34.96 42.11 12.18
N SER A 68 34.42 42.33 13.37
CA SER A 68 34.29 43.67 13.95
C SER A 68 34.82 43.69 15.38
N ASP A 69 34.99 44.88 15.94
CA ASP A 69 35.40 45.07 17.34
C ASP A 69 34.39 44.46 18.33
N ASP A 70 33.10 44.42 17.95
CA ASP A 70 32.02 43.80 18.72
C ASP A 70 31.97 42.26 18.56
N GLY A 71 32.86 41.71 17.72
CA GLY A 71 32.99 40.29 17.41
C GLY A 71 32.57 39.93 15.98
N PRO A 72 32.72 38.65 15.59
CA PRO A 72 32.30 38.15 14.29
C PRO A 72 30.78 38.13 14.16
N ALA A 73 30.22 38.61 13.05
CA ALA A 73 28.80 38.44 12.75
C ALA A 73 28.58 38.01 11.29
N GLU A 74 27.56 37.18 11.09
CA GLU A 74 27.21 36.64 9.78
C GLU A 74 26.57 37.71 8.91
N LEU A 75 26.94 37.75 7.63
CA LEU A 75 26.41 38.66 6.64
C LEU A 75 25.17 38.04 5.99
N ASP A 76 24.02 38.68 6.19
CA ASP A 76 22.78 38.28 5.53
C ASP A 76 22.87 38.56 4.01
N ARG A 77 22.43 37.59 3.18
CA ARG A 77 22.24 37.70 1.72
C ARG A 77 23.52 37.79 0.87
N THR A 78 24.49 36.92 1.12
CA THR A 78 25.54 36.64 0.13
C THR A 78 25.10 35.58 -0.89
N ASP A 79 25.66 35.63 -2.09
CA ASP A 79 25.61 34.51 -3.03
C ASP A 79 26.93 33.75 -2.95
N GLU A 80 26.95 32.69 -2.16
CA GLU A 80 28.13 31.87 -1.91
C GLU A 80 28.65 31.14 -3.15
N VAL A 81 27.81 30.96 -4.18
CA VAL A 81 28.23 30.34 -5.44
C VAL A 81 29.05 31.31 -6.27
N VAL A 82 28.75 32.61 -6.21
CA VAL A 82 29.43 33.68 -6.97
C VAL A 82 30.50 34.40 -6.15
N GLY A 83 30.45 34.32 -4.82
CA GLY A 83 31.33 35.04 -3.91
C GLY A 83 30.86 36.47 -3.62
N TYR A 84 31.57 37.14 -2.71
CA TYR A 84 31.23 38.48 -2.23
C TYR A 84 32.50 39.31 -2.00
N LEU A 85 32.53 40.52 -2.53
CA LEU A 85 33.59 41.50 -2.32
C LEU A 85 33.05 42.62 -1.43
N ALA A 86 33.74 42.91 -0.33
CA ALA A 86 33.32 43.99 0.56
C ALA A 86 33.32 45.33 -0.19
N PRO A 87 32.26 46.15 -0.07
CA PRO A 87 32.20 47.45 -0.74
C PRO A 87 33.17 48.47 -0.12
N ASN A 88 33.40 48.36 1.19
CA ASN A 88 34.25 49.26 1.95
C ASN A 88 35.70 48.75 2.03
N ALA A 89 36.64 49.70 2.03
CA ALA A 89 38.05 49.41 2.25
C ALA A 89 38.27 48.70 3.59
N ASP A 90 39.26 47.81 3.64
CA ASP A 90 39.76 47.18 4.87
C ASP A 90 38.69 46.49 5.73
N THR A 91 37.56 46.10 5.14
CA THR A 91 36.53 45.33 5.85
C THR A 91 36.94 43.86 5.91
N PRO A 92 37.36 43.33 7.07
CA PRO A 92 37.84 41.97 7.17
C PRO A 92 36.66 40.99 7.06
N LEU A 93 36.79 40.02 6.15
CA LEU A 93 35.81 38.96 5.95
C LEU A 93 36.40 37.59 6.27
N VAL A 94 35.55 36.70 6.76
CA VAL A 94 35.82 35.27 6.88
C VAL A 94 34.70 34.50 6.23
N GLN A 95 35.05 33.67 5.25
CA GLN A 95 34.13 32.66 4.75
C GLN A 95 34.26 31.40 5.59
N LEU A 96 33.14 30.86 6.08
CA LEU A 96 33.07 29.59 6.78
C LEU A 96 32.46 28.52 5.86
N ARG A 97 33.19 27.42 5.65
CA ARG A 97 32.75 26.19 4.97
C ARG A 97 32.57 25.07 5.97
N LEU A 98 31.42 24.40 5.92
CA LEU A 98 31.11 23.24 6.74
C LEU A 98 30.61 22.08 5.87
N MET A 99 31.12 20.88 6.12
CA MET A 99 30.59 19.64 5.53
C MET A 99 29.55 19.00 6.46
N PRO A 100 28.56 18.27 5.92
CA PRO A 100 27.53 17.63 6.72
C PRO A 100 28.16 16.66 7.73
N PRO A 101 27.58 16.54 8.93
CA PRO A 101 27.97 15.48 9.86
C PRO A 101 27.75 14.10 9.22
N PRO A 102 28.53 13.08 9.63
CA PRO A 102 28.30 11.72 9.17
C PRO A 102 26.87 11.25 9.57
N PRO A 103 26.20 10.48 8.70
CA PRO A 103 24.89 9.90 9.01
C PRO A 103 25.05 8.76 10.03
N GLY A 104 24.32 8.81 11.15
CA GLY A 104 24.37 7.76 12.19
C GLY A 104 25.55 7.93 13.16
N ALA A 105 25.29 7.76 14.46
CA ALA A 105 26.24 8.10 15.51
C ALA A 105 27.20 6.94 15.85
N TRP A 106 28.40 6.94 15.27
CA TRP A 106 29.69 6.59 15.90
C TRP A 106 30.77 6.48 14.82
N PRO A 107 31.79 7.35 14.77
CA PRO A 107 32.87 7.20 13.81
C PRO A 107 33.80 6.03 14.16
N GLN A 108 33.94 5.08 13.22
CA GLN A 108 35.00 4.07 13.30
C GLN A 108 36.29 4.63 12.70
N PHE A 109 37.37 4.62 13.47
CA PHE A 109 38.66 5.10 13.00
C PHE A 109 39.38 4.00 12.19
N PRO A 110 39.93 4.34 11.02
CA PRO A 110 40.63 3.39 10.16
C PRO A 110 41.87 2.78 10.82
N THR A 111 42.27 1.61 10.34
CA THR A 111 43.59 1.05 10.67
C THR A 111 44.70 1.88 10.04
N VAL A 112 45.85 1.97 10.74
CA VAL A 112 47.03 2.71 10.30
C VAL A 112 47.43 2.35 8.86
N LEU A 113 47.58 3.36 8.00
CA LEU A 113 48.01 3.23 6.62
C LEU A 113 49.45 2.73 6.53
N ALA A 114 49.69 1.71 5.70
CA ALA A 114 51.02 1.11 5.51
C ALA A 114 51.95 1.99 4.64
N GLY A 115 51.42 2.97 3.90
CA GLY A 115 52.20 3.87 3.04
C GLY A 115 51.44 5.13 2.65
N ASP A 116 52.18 6.09 2.10
CA ASP A 116 51.70 7.41 1.66
C ASP A 116 51.46 7.50 0.14
N SER A 117 51.50 6.35 -0.54
CA SER A 117 51.48 6.27 -2.00
C SER A 117 50.10 6.60 -2.55
N LEU A 118 49.87 7.88 -2.86
CA LEU A 118 48.91 8.25 -3.88
C LEU A 118 49.44 7.75 -5.24
N PRO A 119 48.59 7.24 -6.15
CA PRO A 119 49.07 6.82 -7.47
C PRO A 119 49.77 7.98 -8.17
N ALA A 120 50.93 7.70 -8.76
CA ALA A 120 51.67 8.64 -9.57
C ALA A 120 50.92 8.87 -10.88
N GLY A 121 50.52 10.10 -11.13
CA GLY A 121 49.75 10.50 -12.29
C GLY A 121 48.80 11.61 -11.89
N HIS A 122 48.37 12.43 -12.85
CA HIS A 122 47.61 13.68 -12.68
C HIS A 122 48.52 14.87 -12.34
N GLY A 123 48.39 15.95 -13.12
CA GLY A 123 49.25 17.13 -13.06
C GLY A 123 49.30 17.80 -11.68
N SER A 124 50.16 18.80 -11.52
CA SER A 124 50.32 19.53 -10.25
C SER A 124 48.96 20.06 -9.77
N VAL A 125 48.38 19.42 -8.76
CA VAL A 125 47.14 19.88 -8.09
C VAL A 125 47.29 21.32 -7.63
N ARG A 126 48.51 21.74 -7.28
CA ARG A 126 48.84 23.11 -6.86
C ARG A 126 48.62 24.10 -7.99
N ASP A 127 48.95 23.73 -9.23
CA ASP A 127 48.74 24.59 -10.40
C ASP A 127 47.24 24.75 -10.68
N ARG A 128 46.47 23.67 -10.55
CA ARG A 128 45.00 23.70 -10.66
C ARG A 128 44.36 24.55 -9.56
N VAL A 129 44.84 24.45 -8.32
CA VAL A 129 44.38 25.29 -7.20
C VAL A 129 44.68 26.75 -7.47
N ARG A 130 45.90 27.08 -7.91
CA ARG A 130 46.26 28.44 -8.33
C ARG A 130 45.32 28.93 -9.43
N ALA A 131 45.13 28.15 -10.49
CA ALA A 131 44.25 28.51 -11.60
C ALA A 131 42.81 28.72 -11.13
N GLY A 132 42.30 27.84 -10.26
CA GLY A 132 40.95 27.92 -9.70
C GLY A 132 40.76 29.15 -8.81
N ILE A 133 41.73 29.52 -7.98
CA ILE A 133 41.67 30.76 -7.18
C ILE A 133 41.66 31.98 -8.10
N LEU A 134 42.58 32.05 -9.06
CA LEU A 134 42.75 33.22 -9.93
C LEU A 134 41.62 33.39 -10.94
N ALA A 135 41.00 32.30 -11.41
CA ALA A 135 39.83 32.34 -12.29
C ALA A 135 38.61 32.98 -11.62
N HIS A 136 38.57 32.97 -10.28
CA HIS A 136 37.50 33.56 -9.49
C HIS A 136 37.88 34.89 -8.82
N ALA A 137 39.12 35.35 -9.02
CA ALA A 137 39.56 36.63 -8.45
C ALA A 137 38.71 37.79 -9.00
N PRO A 138 38.36 38.80 -8.18
CA PRO A 138 37.57 39.94 -8.63
C PRO A 138 38.18 40.65 -9.84
N GLU A 139 37.33 41.17 -10.73
CA GLU A 139 37.79 41.89 -11.92
C GLU A 139 38.72 43.05 -11.55
N GLY A 140 39.84 43.18 -12.27
CA GLY A 140 40.81 44.26 -12.05
C GLY A 140 41.70 44.11 -10.80
N TRP A 141 41.80 42.92 -10.21
CA TRP A 141 42.72 42.64 -9.11
C TRP A 141 44.20 42.86 -9.50
N ARG A 142 45.01 43.33 -8.54
CA ARG A 142 46.47 43.47 -8.64
C ARG A 142 47.23 42.57 -7.68
N THR A 143 46.77 42.50 -6.43
CA THR A 143 47.33 41.59 -5.43
C THR A 143 46.21 40.88 -4.70
N LEU A 144 46.43 39.61 -4.36
CA LEU A 144 45.48 38.77 -3.64
C LEU A 144 46.22 38.02 -2.55
N ALA A 145 45.79 38.19 -1.30
CA ALA A 145 46.25 37.41 -0.17
C ALA A 145 45.10 36.54 0.33
N LEU A 146 45.33 35.25 0.53
CA LEU A 146 44.35 34.29 1.03
C LEU A 146 44.98 33.42 2.11
N GLU A 147 44.39 33.43 3.31
CA GLU A 147 44.70 32.53 4.39
C GLU A 147 43.55 31.54 4.58
N CYS A 148 43.86 30.26 4.55
CA CYS A 148 42.93 29.14 4.75
C CYS A 148 43.30 28.42 6.04
N ARG A 149 42.35 28.31 6.97
CA ARG A 149 42.45 27.48 8.17
C ARG A 149 41.47 26.33 8.04
N ALA A 150 41.93 25.09 8.18
CA ALA A 150 41.05 23.97 7.86
C ALA A 150 41.34 22.70 8.67
N THR A 151 40.25 22.01 8.97
CA THR A 151 40.15 20.57 9.13
C THR A 151 39.34 20.02 7.95
N ALA A 152 39.10 18.72 7.92
CA ALA A 152 38.43 18.06 6.82
C ALA A 152 36.96 18.51 6.71
N ARG A 153 36.31 18.73 7.86
CA ARG A 153 34.90 19.14 7.93
C ARG A 153 34.68 20.66 8.02
N ARG A 154 35.62 21.41 8.61
CA ARG A 154 35.52 22.86 8.79
C ARG A 154 36.66 23.58 8.09
N MET A 155 36.34 24.64 7.35
CA MET A 155 37.35 25.49 6.71
C MET A 155 36.94 26.96 6.82
N GLU A 156 37.90 27.82 7.17
CA GLU A 156 37.75 29.27 7.20
C GLU A 156 38.70 29.91 6.20
N LEU A 157 38.19 30.77 5.33
CA LEU A 157 38.99 31.54 4.37
C LEU A 157 38.94 33.02 4.72
N SER A 158 40.11 33.63 4.90
CA SER A 158 40.27 35.08 4.99
C SER A 158 41.04 35.54 3.78
N ALA A 159 40.39 36.29 2.88
CA ALA A 159 41.05 36.81 1.70
C ALA A 159 40.91 38.32 1.59
N THR A 160 41.96 38.96 1.09
CA THR A 160 42.02 40.38 0.80
C THR A 160 42.49 40.56 -0.63
N VAL A 161 41.80 41.42 -1.37
CA VAL A 161 42.12 41.75 -2.77
C VAL A 161 42.35 43.24 -2.88
N THR A 162 43.46 43.63 -3.51
CA THR A 162 43.73 45.02 -3.89
C THR A 162 43.41 45.19 -5.38
N LEU A 163 42.51 46.09 -5.71
CA LEU A 163 42.10 46.33 -7.10
C LEU A 163 42.98 47.41 -7.78
N ALA A 164 42.66 47.72 -9.04
CA ALA A 164 43.34 48.75 -9.82
C ALA A 164 43.32 50.16 -9.18
N ASP A 165 42.34 50.44 -8.31
CA ASP A 165 42.22 51.68 -7.53
C ASP A 165 43.22 51.75 -6.36
N GLY A 166 43.94 50.66 -6.07
CA GLY A 166 44.90 50.57 -4.97
C GLY A 166 44.28 50.32 -3.60
N VAL A 167 42.96 50.14 -3.51
CA VAL A 167 42.24 49.91 -2.25
C VAL A 167 42.16 48.41 -1.95
N ALA A 168 42.56 48.02 -0.75
CA ALA A 168 42.40 46.66 -0.25
C ALA A 168 40.97 46.44 0.27
N ARG A 169 40.36 45.32 -0.13
CA ARG A 169 38.99 44.93 0.26
C ARG A 169 38.97 43.48 0.70
N GLY A 170 38.18 43.17 1.73
CA GLY A 170 37.90 41.80 2.11
C GLY A 170 37.12 41.09 1.01
N TRP A 171 37.50 39.84 0.75
CA TRP A 171 36.90 39.01 -0.30
C TRP A 171 36.50 37.66 0.30
N SER A 172 35.22 37.33 0.18
CA SER A 172 34.69 36.00 0.39
C SER A 172 34.62 35.30 -0.97
N PRO A 173 35.51 34.35 -1.27
CA PRO A 173 35.59 33.75 -2.60
C PRO A 173 34.37 32.86 -2.93
N PRO A 174 34.14 32.50 -4.20
CA PRO A 174 33.16 31.46 -4.56
C PRO A 174 33.38 30.13 -3.86
N ALA A 175 32.31 29.34 -3.66
CA ALA A 175 32.37 27.99 -3.10
C ALA A 175 33.46 27.10 -3.74
N MET A 176 33.67 27.22 -5.06
CA MET A 176 34.68 26.47 -5.80
C MET A 176 36.12 26.70 -5.30
N VAL A 177 36.45 27.88 -4.79
CA VAL A 177 37.79 28.16 -4.23
C VAL A 177 38.03 27.31 -2.97
N SER A 178 37.04 27.26 -2.08
CA SER A 178 37.10 26.41 -0.89
C SER A 178 37.18 24.92 -1.24
N GLN A 179 36.51 24.50 -2.34
CA GLN A 179 36.60 23.13 -2.83
C GLN A 179 38.00 22.81 -3.38
N TRP A 180 38.62 23.70 -4.15
CA TRP A 180 40.00 23.50 -4.62
C TRP A 180 40.99 23.35 -3.46
N LEU A 181 40.82 24.15 -2.41
CA LEU A 181 41.62 24.03 -1.20
C LEU A 181 41.36 22.71 -0.45
N HIS A 182 40.12 22.22 -0.43
CA HIS A 182 39.79 20.89 0.09
C HIS A 182 40.48 19.77 -0.71
N ARG A 183 40.41 19.82 -2.06
CA ARG A 183 41.11 18.88 -2.96
C ARG A 183 42.63 18.90 -2.74
N LEU A 184 43.21 20.09 -2.53
CA LEU A 184 44.62 20.24 -2.19
C LEU A 184 44.97 19.52 -0.89
N ARG A 185 44.15 19.69 0.17
CA ARG A 185 44.37 18.99 1.45
C ARG A 185 44.41 17.48 1.25
N VAL A 186 43.43 16.93 0.54
CA VAL A 186 43.36 15.48 0.32
C VAL A 186 44.57 14.97 -0.47
N ARG A 187 45.10 15.77 -1.42
CA ARG A 187 46.26 15.39 -2.23
C ARG A 187 47.62 15.58 -1.53
N GLU A 188 47.74 16.61 -0.69
CA GLU A 188 48.95 16.87 0.10
C GLU A 188 49.04 15.97 1.35
N TYR A 189 47.93 15.37 1.75
CA TYR A 189 47.87 14.49 2.90
C TYR A 189 48.85 13.32 2.81
N ARG A 190 49.57 13.08 3.91
CA ARG A 190 50.47 11.94 4.13
C ARG A 190 50.16 11.36 5.51
N SER A 191 50.08 10.04 5.65
CA SER A 191 49.82 9.40 6.94
C SER A 191 50.94 9.64 7.96
N THR A 192 52.17 9.86 7.49
CA THR A 192 53.38 10.02 8.33
C THR A 192 53.52 11.38 8.99
N ILE A 193 52.93 12.44 8.42
CA ILE A 193 53.03 13.82 8.92
C ILE A 193 51.66 14.53 9.00
N GLY A 194 50.62 13.96 8.40
CA GLY A 194 49.32 14.57 8.24
C GLY A 194 49.21 15.49 7.02
N VAL A 195 48.49 16.59 7.21
CA VAL A 195 48.31 17.68 6.26
C VAL A 195 48.32 18.99 7.05
N TRP A 196 48.60 20.10 6.38
CA TRP A 196 48.57 21.44 6.96
C TRP A 196 47.25 21.76 7.67
N PHE A 197 47.27 22.65 8.66
CA PHE A 197 46.08 23.27 9.26
C PHE A 197 45.87 24.69 8.78
N THR A 198 46.95 25.36 8.39
CA THR A 198 46.91 26.71 7.82
C THR A 198 47.68 26.75 6.50
N ALA A 199 47.09 27.35 5.46
CA ALA A 199 47.74 27.62 4.19
C ALA A 199 47.60 29.11 3.85
N ARG A 200 48.71 29.76 3.51
CA ARG A 200 48.74 31.15 3.05
C ARG A 200 49.18 31.21 1.60
N PHE A 201 48.46 31.98 0.81
CA PHE A 201 48.73 32.23 -0.59
C PHE A 201 48.79 33.73 -0.84
N GLU A 202 49.80 34.17 -1.57
CA GLU A 202 49.88 35.53 -2.07
C GLU A 202 50.09 35.48 -3.58
N PHE A 203 49.32 36.28 -4.32
CA PHE A 203 49.40 36.38 -5.77
C PHE A 203 49.54 37.85 -6.17
N SER A 204 50.33 38.09 -7.21
CA SER A 204 50.43 39.37 -7.91
C SER A 204 50.01 39.19 -9.36
N SER A 205 49.39 40.23 -9.94
CA SER A 205 48.95 40.25 -11.34
C SER A 205 50.12 40.14 -12.33
N ASP A 206 51.36 40.35 -11.88
CA ASP A 206 52.59 40.12 -12.66
C ASP A 206 52.99 38.64 -12.78
N GLY A 207 52.27 37.74 -12.12
CA GLY A 207 52.51 36.30 -12.13
C GLY A 207 53.31 35.77 -10.93
N THR A 208 53.80 36.64 -10.04
CA THR A 208 54.45 36.24 -8.79
C THR A 208 53.44 35.57 -7.86
N SER A 209 53.84 34.44 -7.26
CA SER A 209 53.01 33.74 -6.27
C SER A 209 53.85 33.10 -5.17
N THR A 210 53.45 33.29 -3.91
CA THR A 210 54.04 32.61 -2.75
C THR A 210 53.00 31.71 -2.10
N GLN A 211 53.45 30.60 -1.51
CA GLN A 211 52.60 29.69 -0.76
C GLN A 211 53.35 29.19 0.48
N HIS A 212 52.67 29.17 1.62
CA HIS A 212 53.22 28.70 2.87
C HIS A 212 52.20 27.81 3.58
N PHE A 213 52.66 26.66 4.07
CA PHE A 213 51.82 25.64 4.71
C PHE A 213 52.34 25.38 6.11
N ASP A 214 51.46 25.47 7.10
CA ASP A 214 51.74 25.16 8.49
C ASP A 214 50.99 23.90 8.90
N ILE A 215 51.77 22.88 9.32
CA ILE A 215 51.28 21.57 9.75
C ILE A 215 51.18 21.44 11.27
N GLU A 216 51.60 22.45 12.02
CA GLU A 216 51.66 22.41 13.48
C GLU A 216 50.51 23.19 14.12
N GLY A 217 50.19 22.82 15.37
CA GLY A 217 49.25 23.57 16.20
C GLY A 217 47.77 23.38 15.84
N LYS A 218 46.91 23.95 16.70
CA LYS A 218 45.47 24.01 16.44
C LYS A 218 45.19 25.19 15.49
N PRO A 219 44.24 25.06 14.53
CA PRO A 219 43.81 26.20 13.73
C PRO A 219 43.28 27.33 14.63
N ALA A 220 43.75 28.55 14.41
CA ALA A 220 43.27 29.75 15.11
C ALA A 220 41.95 30.23 14.46
N TRP A 221 40.86 29.54 14.77
CA TRP A 221 39.52 29.85 14.26
C TRP A 221 39.10 31.27 14.63
N GLN A 222 38.55 32.00 13.65
CA GLN A 222 38.05 33.36 13.83
C GLN A 222 36.55 33.40 14.05
N VAL A 223 35.80 32.44 13.50
CA VAL A 223 34.36 32.33 13.74
C VAL A 223 34.11 31.44 14.96
N PRO A 224 33.34 31.87 15.98
CA PRO A 224 33.09 31.10 17.19
C PRO A 224 32.41 29.75 16.89
N GLN A 225 32.69 28.75 17.71
CA GLN A 225 32.05 27.43 17.65
C GLN A 225 31.84 26.88 19.06
N SER A 226 30.88 25.98 19.24
CA SER A 226 30.71 25.31 20.53
C SER A 226 31.89 24.36 20.80
N PHE A 227 32.15 24.09 22.07
CA PHE A 227 33.16 23.08 22.46
C PHE A 227 32.87 21.68 21.89
N ARG A 228 31.59 21.37 21.65
CA ARG A 228 31.17 20.11 21.05
C ARG A 228 31.58 20.06 19.57
N ASP A 229 31.26 21.11 18.81
CA ASP A 229 31.57 21.20 17.39
C ASP A 229 33.08 21.16 17.13
N GLU A 230 33.86 21.85 17.98
CA GLU A 230 35.32 21.81 17.91
C GLU A 230 35.86 20.36 18.02
N GLN A 231 35.33 19.58 18.97
CA GLN A 231 35.75 18.18 19.14
C GLN A 231 35.33 17.31 17.97
N ASP A 232 34.12 17.52 17.45
CA ASP A 232 33.61 16.77 16.31
C ASP A 232 34.47 17.04 15.07
N HIS A 233 34.88 18.30 14.81
CA HIS A 233 35.79 18.65 13.71
C HIS A 233 37.17 17.98 13.80
N TYR A 234 37.75 17.87 15.00
CA TYR A 234 39.06 17.25 15.19
C TYR A 234 39.00 15.73 15.15
N ALA A 235 37.91 15.13 15.64
CA ALA A 235 37.67 13.70 15.49
C ALA A 235 37.44 13.35 14.00
N ASP A 236 36.61 14.12 13.29
CA ASP A 236 36.35 13.93 11.86
C ASP A 236 37.64 14.10 11.04
N GLU A 237 38.53 15.03 11.40
CA GLU A 237 39.85 15.14 10.77
C GLU A 237 40.65 13.82 10.84
N LEU A 238 40.68 13.13 11.98
CA LEU A 238 41.37 11.84 12.11
C LEU A 238 40.64 10.70 11.40
N ARG A 239 39.32 10.78 11.27
CA ARG A 239 38.50 9.80 10.57
C ARG A 239 38.68 9.91 9.05
N LEU A 240 38.67 11.14 8.53
CA LEU A 240 38.83 11.48 7.12
C LEU A 240 40.30 11.36 6.68
N LEU A 241 41.26 11.86 7.47
CA LEU A 241 42.68 11.92 7.13
C LEU A 241 43.53 11.22 8.22
N PRO A 242 43.55 9.88 8.23
CA PRO A 242 44.05 9.09 9.35
C PRO A 242 45.57 8.99 9.48
N ARG A 243 46.11 9.70 10.48
CA ARG A 243 47.55 9.77 10.73
C ARG A 243 48.09 8.54 11.47
N ARG A 244 49.38 8.26 11.28
CA ARG A 244 50.13 7.37 12.17
C ARG A 244 50.13 7.95 13.59
N PRO A 245 50.14 7.13 14.65
CA PRO A 245 50.07 7.60 16.03
C PRO A 245 51.07 8.71 16.37
N GLU A 246 52.29 8.66 15.80
CA GLU A 246 53.35 9.65 16.03
C GLU A 246 53.03 11.04 15.44
N ALA A 247 52.16 11.10 14.44
CA ALA A 247 51.72 12.33 13.79
C ALA A 247 50.36 12.83 14.32
N VAL A 248 49.76 12.14 15.29
CA VAL A 248 48.51 12.58 15.93
C VAL A 248 48.83 13.52 17.08
N PHE A 249 48.35 14.77 16.98
CA PHE A 249 48.48 15.71 18.09
C PHE A 249 47.62 15.30 19.30
N PRO A 250 48.05 15.54 20.55
CA PRO A 250 47.31 15.16 21.75
C PRO A 250 45.85 15.63 21.76
N TRP A 251 45.60 16.86 21.32
CA TRP A 251 44.27 17.44 21.27
C TRP A 251 43.32 16.75 20.28
N MET A 252 43.84 16.17 19.19
CA MET A 252 43.04 15.39 18.25
C MET A 252 42.66 14.04 18.86
N TYR A 253 43.63 13.39 19.50
CA TYR A 253 43.41 12.12 20.18
C TYR A 253 42.36 12.25 21.29
N GLU A 254 42.46 13.30 22.11
CA GLU A 254 41.46 13.61 23.14
C GLU A 254 40.07 13.86 22.55
N ALA A 255 39.98 14.61 21.44
CA ALA A 255 38.73 14.85 20.75
C ALA A 255 38.11 13.55 20.21
N ALA A 256 38.90 12.72 19.51
CA ALA A 256 38.48 11.43 19.01
C ALA A 256 38.02 10.49 20.12
N ALA A 257 38.73 10.45 21.26
CA ALA A 257 38.33 9.67 22.43
C ALA A 257 36.98 10.12 23.02
N LYS A 258 36.75 11.43 23.12
CA LYS A 258 35.47 11.99 23.60
C LYS A 258 34.32 11.71 22.64
N VAL A 259 34.54 11.88 21.34
CA VAL A 259 33.55 11.60 20.29
C VAL A 259 33.20 10.12 20.27
N GLN A 260 34.20 9.23 20.38
CA GLN A 260 33.98 7.82 20.68
C GLN A 260 33.08 7.71 21.90
N GLN A 261 33.54 8.05 23.10
CA GLN A 261 32.81 7.79 24.34
C GLN A 261 31.34 8.25 24.29
N ARG A 262 31.08 9.44 23.72
CA ARG A 262 29.72 9.95 23.48
C ARG A 262 28.88 9.04 22.59
N GLY A 263 29.41 8.61 21.46
CA GLY A 263 28.68 7.71 20.56
C GLY A 263 28.29 6.39 21.22
N ARG A 264 29.07 5.87 22.19
CA ARG A 264 28.85 4.53 22.81
C ARG A 264 27.68 4.67 23.74
N ALA A 265 27.68 5.76 24.50
CA ALA A 265 26.56 6.13 25.35
C ALA A 265 25.29 6.31 24.52
N ASP A 266 25.37 7.00 23.38
CA ASP A 266 24.21 7.21 22.49
C ASP A 266 23.69 5.91 21.86
N ALA A 267 24.58 5.07 21.34
CA ALA A 267 24.23 3.77 20.75
C ALA A 267 23.63 2.80 21.78
N LEU A 268 24.09 2.85 23.04
CA LEU A 268 23.49 2.08 24.14
C LEU A 268 22.11 2.62 24.53
N ALA A 269 21.89 3.93 24.44
CA ALA A 269 20.63 4.57 24.79
C ALA A 269 19.56 4.46 23.69
N HIS A 270 19.97 4.40 22.42
CA HIS A 270 19.08 4.43 21.25
C HIS A 270 19.41 3.31 20.24
N PRO A 271 19.28 2.03 20.62
CA PRO A 271 19.52 0.93 19.68
C PRO A 271 18.53 1.00 18.51
N GLY A 272 19.05 0.95 17.26
CA GLY A 272 18.22 0.81 16.04
C GLY A 272 17.86 2.10 15.29
N ARG A 273 18.20 3.29 15.79
CA ARG A 273 17.78 4.58 15.18
C ARG A 273 18.36 4.90 13.78
N ALA A 274 19.32 4.13 13.28
CA ALA A 274 20.17 4.53 12.15
C ALA A 274 19.69 4.10 10.75
N ALA A 275 18.67 3.23 10.60
CA ALA A 275 18.47 2.51 9.33
C ALA A 275 17.08 2.60 8.68
N GLU A 276 16.06 3.19 9.30
CA GLU A 276 14.67 2.86 8.90
C GLU A 276 14.01 3.69 7.78
N ASP A 277 14.59 4.77 7.24
CA ASP A 277 13.84 5.61 6.28
C ASP A 277 14.60 6.14 5.05
N ALA A 278 15.91 5.93 4.94
CA ALA A 278 16.68 6.37 3.77
C ALA A 278 16.85 5.17 2.82
N GLY A 279 16.03 5.11 1.76
CA GLY A 279 16.19 4.11 0.69
C GLY A 279 17.63 4.02 0.14
N PRO A 280 17.91 3.04 -0.74
CA PRO A 280 19.28 2.79 -1.19
C PRO A 280 19.92 4.02 -1.86
N GLU A 281 21.21 4.24 -1.59
CA GLU A 281 22.02 5.33 -2.17
C GLU A 281 23.03 4.80 -3.17
N ILE A 282 23.13 5.46 -4.33
CA ILE A 282 24.09 5.06 -5.36
C ILE A 282 25.47 5.63 -5.07
N VAL A 283 26.49 4.82 -5.31
CA VAL A 283 27.89 5.10 -5.00
C VAL A 283 28.60 5.53 -6.27
N ARG A 284 29.23 6.70 -6.23
CA ARG A 284 30.10 7.19 -7.32
C ARG A 284 31.40 6.40 -7.38
N LEU A 285 31.74 5.89 -8.55
CA LEU A 285 33.02 5.21 -8.79
C LEU A 285 34.19 6.19 -8.70
N PHE A 286 34.12 7.30 -9.45
CA PHE A 286 35.09 8.40 -9.45
C PHE A 286 34.43 9.69 -8.98
N ASP A 287 35.20 10.69 -8.54
CA ASP A 287 34.64 11.96 -8.08
C ASP A 287 34.36 12.92 -9.22
N VAL A 288 35.29 13.01 -10.18
CA VAL A 288 35.28 14.01 -11.27
C VAL A 288 35.90 13.39 -12.53
N LEU A 289 35.44 13.82 -13.70
CA LEU A 289 36.16 13.66 -14.96
C LEU A 289 36.96 14.93 -15.24
N GLU A 290 38.29 14.85 -15.17
CA GLU A 290 39.19 15.96 -15.48
C GLU A 290 39.82 15.73 -16.86
N ASP A 291 39.56 16.61 -17.83
CA ASP A 291 40.09 16.47 -19.20
C ASP A 291 39.77 15.10 -19.83
N GLY A 292 38.57 14.56 -19.52
CA GLY A 292 38.13 13.23 -19.96
C GLY A 292 38.70 12.06 -19.15
N ARG A 293 39.57 12.30 -18.17
CA ARG A 293 40.17 11.27 -17.31
C ARG A 293 39.51 11.21 -15.93
N PRO A 294 39.09 10.03 -15.46
CA PRO A 294 38.53 9.92 -14.12
C PRO A 294 39.54 10.22 -13.02
N THR A 295 39.11 11.05 -12.06
CA THR A 295 39.91 11.50 -10.92
C THR A 295 39.10 11.38 -9.63
N TRP A 296 39.80 11.19 -8.52
CA TRP A 296 39.21 11.13 -7.18
C TRP A 296 40.02 11.95 -6.17
N TYR A 297 39.30 12.56 -5.22
CA TYR A 297 39.81 13.35 -4.10
C TYR A 297 39.27 12.77 -2.78
N ARG A 298 39.66 11.52 -2.52
CA ARG A 298 39.28 10.76 -1.32
C ARG A 298 40.52 10.23 -0.61
N PRO A 299 40.49 10.07 0.73
CA PRO A 299 41.57 9.45 1.47
C PRO A 299 41.77 7.99 1.05
N MET A 300 43.01 7.51 1.12
CA MET A 300 43.33 6.11 0.87
C MET A 300 42.78 5.22 1.99
N VAL A 301 42.41 4.00 1.62
CA VAL A 301 41.98 2.95 2.55
C VAL A 301 43.22 2.28 3.16
N GLY A 302 43.14 1.91 4.44
CA GLY A 302 44.20 1.18 5.16
C GLY A 302 44.61 -0.12 4.46
N GLY A 303 45.91 -0.42 4.35
CA GLY A 303 46.37 -1.62 3.62
C GLY A 303 45.81 -2.95 4.15
N ARG A 304 45.51 -3.04 5.46
CA ARG A 304 44.84 -4.21 6.06
C ARG A 304 43.34 -4.26 5.77
N GLU A 305 42.75 -3.11 5.50
CA GLU A 305 41.31 -2.91 5.31
C GLU A 305 40.90 -3.15 3.84
N VAL A 306 41.79 -2.86 2.88
CA VAL A 306 41.56 -3.02 1.44
C VAL A 306 41.01 -4.41 1.13
N THR A 307 41.61 -5.48 1.68
CA THR A 307 41.13 -6.85 1.44
C THR A 307 39.72 -7.08 1.98
N ALA A 308 39.41 -6.57 3.18
CA ALA A 308 38.10 -6.73 3.79
C ALA A 308 37.02 -5.96 3.02
N ILE A 309 37.31 -4.71 2.62
CA ILE A 309 36.41 -3.91 1.78
C ILE A 309 36.23 -4.56 0.40
N ARG A 310 37.31 -5.05 -0.24
CA ARG A 310 37.21 -5.75 -1.52
C ARG A 310 36.26 -6.94 -1.43
N LEU A 311 36.43 -7.80 -0.41
CA LEU A 311 35.56 -8.95 -0.19
C LEU A 311 34.12 -8.53 0.10
N TYR A 312 33.90 -7.44 0.84
CA TYR A 312 32.57 -6.88 1.05
C TYR A 312 31.91 -6.47 -0.27
N LEU A 313 32.63 -5.69 -1.09
CA LEU A 313 32.13 -5.19 -2.37
C LEU A 313 31.86 -6.30 -3.39
N GLU A 314 32.69 -7.35 -3.41
CA GLU A 314 32.57 -8.49 -4.34
C GLU A 314 31.45 -9.47 -3.97
N ASN A 315 31.24 -9.72 -2.67
CA ASN A 315 30.32 -10.77 -2.20
C ASN A 315 28.91 -10.24 -1.89
N ALA A 316 28.69 -8.92 -1.95
CA ALA A 316 27.36 -8.36 -1.78
C ALA A 316 26.38 -8.87 -2.85
N PRO A 317 25.08 -9.00 -2.54
CA PRO A 317 24.07 -9.39 -3.51
C PRO A 317 24.11 -8.57 -4.81
N LEU A 318 24.14 -9.26 -5.96
CA LEU A 318 24.08 -8.67 -7.29
C LEU A 318 22.62 -8.37 -7.66
N VAL A 319 22.30 -7.12 -7.98
CA VAL A 319 20.94 -6.67 -8.33
C VAL A 319 20.75 -6.36 -9.81
N LEU A 320 21.85 -6.08 -10.51
CA LEU A 320 21.89 -5.94 -11.95
C LEU A 320 23.12 -6.67 -12.45
N SER A 321 22.92 -7.68 -13.29
CA SER A 321 24.02 -8.39 -13.97
C SER A 321 24.05 -7.99 -15.43
N SER A 322 25.25 -7.70 -15.94
CA SER A 322 25.51 -7.65 -17.37
C SER A 322 26.57 -8.70 -17.69
N ARG A 323 26.46 -9.36 -18.84
CA ARG A 323 27.43 -10.39 -19.26
C ARG A 323 28.70 -9.79 -19.88
N GLY A 324 28.78 -8.46 -20.03
CA GLY A 324 29.90 -7.76 -20.66
C GLY A 324 30.98 -7.31 -19.67
N LEU A 325 32.18 -7.06 -20.22
CA LEU A 325 33.25 -6.31 -19.57
C LEU A 325 33.36 -4.93 -20.24
N THR A 326 33.83 -3.92 -19.51
CA THR A 326 34.18 -2.59 -20.04
C THR A 326 35.70 -2.36 -19.99
N ALA A 327 36.18 -1.40 -20.77
CA ALA A 327 37.58 -0.96 -20.74
C ALA A 327 37.94 -0.33 -19.37
N ASP A 328 39.20 -0.47 -19.00
CA ASP A 328 39.77 0.15 -17.80
C ASP A 328 40.09 1.62 -18.04
N MET A 329 39.28 2.51 -17.47
CA MET A 329 39.35 3.96 -17.66
C MET A 329 40.61 4.62 -17.10
N LEU A 330 41.41 3.90 -16.30
CA LEU A 330 42.70 4.37 -15.78
C LEU A 330 43.91 3.72 -16.46
N SER A 331 43.66 2.79 -17.38
CA SER A 331 44.68 2.14 -18.20
C SER A 331 44.79 2.86 -19.54
N ASP A 332 45.99 2.95 -20.11
CA ASP A 332 46.17 3.36 -21.51
C ASP A 332 45.88 2.20 -22.49
N ASP A 333 45.46 1.03 -21.97
CA ASP A 333 45.07 -0.16 -22.72
C ASP A 333 43.55 -0.24 -22.83
N ASP A 334 43.04 -0.51 -24.04
CA ASP A 334 41.62 -0.67 -24.35
C ASP A 334 41.08 -2.08 -24.03
N GLU A 335 41.86 -2.93 -23.35
CA GLU A 335 41.42 -4.27 -22.93
C GLU A 335 40.14 -4.20 -22.06
N GLN A 336 39.13 -4.97 -22.46
CA GLN A 336 37.83 -5.04 -21.79
C GLN A 336 37.92 -5.98 -20.57
N VAL A 337 38.35 -5.45 -19.42
CA VAL A 337 38.67 -6.24 -18.20
C VAL A 337 37.82 -5.89 -16.98
N VAL A 338 37.04 -4.82 -17.04
CA VAL A 338 36.27 -4.31 -15.89
C VAL A 338 34.87 -4.94 -15.87
N PRO A 339 34.45 -5.60 -14.77
CA PRO A 339 33.13 -6.23 -14.70
C PRO A 339 31.98 -5.23 -14.74
N MET A 340 30.92 -5.57 -15.47
CA MET A 340 29.68 -4.80 -15.50
C MET A 340 28.61 -5.45 -14.63
N GLY A 341 28.15 -4.69 -13.64
CA GLY A 341 27.08 -5.11 -12.73
C GLY A 341 26.91 -4.12 -11.60
N TYR A 342 25.88 -4.31 -10.78
CA TYR A 342 25.63 -3.53 -9.58
C TYR A 342 25.30 -4.43 -8.40
N HIS A 343 25.94 -4.14 -7.27
CA HIS A 343 25.76 -4.83 -6.00
C HIS A 343 25.09 -3.90 -4.99
N THR A 344 24.51 -4.49 -3.94
CA THR A 344 23.97 -3.73 -2.81
C THR A 344 24.05 -4.50 -1.49
N ASP A 345 24.26 -3.78 -0.39
CA ASP A 345 24.06 -4.24 1.00
C ASP A 345 22.69 -3.81 1.56
N GLY A 346 21.82 -3.25 0.71
CA GLY A 346 20.52 -2.69 1.09
C GLY A 346 20.54 -1.20 1.41
N ARG A 347 21.68 -0.62 1.80
CA ARG A 347 21.85 0.81 2.06
C ARG A 347 22.54 1.52 0.91
N PHE A 348 23.58 0.92 0.34
CA PHE A 348 24.35 1.46 -0.78
C PHE A 348 24.23 0.56 -2.01
N VAL A 349 24.40 1.17 -3.19
CA VAL A 349 24.40 0.50 -4.50
C VAL A 349 25.66 0.93 -5.23
N TRP A 350 26.52 -0.03 -5.58
CA TRP A 350 27.79 0.26 -6.26
C TRP A 350 27.99 -0.62 -7.48
N SER A 351 28.74 -0.12 -8.45
CA SER A 351 29.16 -0.91 -9.60
C SER A 351 30.13 -2.00 -9.19
N SER A 352 30.06 -3.19 -9.81
CA SER A 352 31.07 -4.26 -9.68
C SER A 352 32.49 -3.78 -9.99
N ALA A 353 32.63 -2.70 -10.78
CA ALA A 353 33.90 -2.03 -11.05
C ALA A 353 34.57 -1.47 -9.78
N ALA A 354 33.82 -1.13 -8.72
CA ALA A 354 34.38 -0.55 -7.50
C ALA A 354 35.43 -1.46 -6.85
N ALA A 355 35.15 -2.77 -6.78
CA ALA A 355 36.11 -3.75 -6.27
C ALA A 355 37.36 -3.86 -7.16
N TYR A 356 37.15 -3.84 -8.49
CA TYR A 356 38.23 -3.88 -9.48
C TYR A 356 39.18 -2.68 -9.33
N TYR A 357 38.65 -1.46 -9.33
CA TYR A 357 39.45 -0.24 -9.24
C TYR A 357 40.12 -0.06 -7.87
N LEU A 358 39.46 -0.49 -6.78
CA LEU A 358 40.09 -0.54 -5.47
C LEU A 358 41.31 -1.46 -5.47
N TRP A 359 41.18 -2.65 -6.06
CA TRP A 359 42.25 -3.63 -6.06
C TRP A 359 43.39 -3.31 -7.03
N LYS A 360 43.07 -2.99 -8.29
CA LYS A 360 44.06 -2.76 -9.35
C LYS A 360 44.73 -1.39 -9.25
N HIS A 361 43.93 -0.34 -8.97
CA HIS A 361 44.36 1.06 -9.06
C HIS A 361 44.40 1.78 -7.72
N SER A 362 44.09 1.08 -6.61
CA SER A 362 43.98 1.68 -5.28
C SER A 362 42.97 2.84 -5.20
N VAL A 363 41.93 2.81 -6.04
CA VAL A 363 40.85 3.81 -6.02
C VAL A 363 39.94 3.52 -4.82
N PRO A 364 39.87 4.41 -3.83
CA PRO A 364 39.08 4.18 -2.64
C PRO A 364 37.58 4.42 -2.93
N PRO A 365 36.68 3.59 -2.40
CA PRO A 365 35.26 3.91 -2.41
C PRO A 365 34.99 5.23 -1.65
N PRO A 366 33.86 5.90 -1.91
CA PRO A 366 33.45 7.08 -1.15
C PRO A 366 33.42 6.80 0.35
N LEU A 367 33.86 7.78 1.15
CA LEU A 367 33.96 7.62 2.59
C LEU A 367 32.64 7.21 3.28
N PRO A 368 31.45 7.71 2.90
CA PRO A 368 30.19 7.23 3.48
C PRO A 368 30.00 5.71 3.38
N LEU A 369 30.37 5.10 2.25
CA LEU A 369 30.33 3.64 2.08
C LEU A 369 31.39 2.96 2.94
N VAL A 370 32.60 3.51 3.02
CA VAL A 370 33.67 2.94 3.84
C VAL A 370 33.31 2.99 5.33
N ASP A 371 32.77 4.10 5.82
CA ASP A 371 32.27 4.21 7.20
C ASP A 371 31.18 3.19 7.49
N HIS A 372 30.22 3.04 6.57
CA HIS A 372 29.16 2.03 6.69
C HIS A 372 29.71 0.60 6.79
N ILE A 373 30.69 0.27 5.95
CA ILE A 373 31.36 -1.04 5.99
C ILE A 373 32.07 -1.23 7.34
N ARG A 374 32.74 -0.20 7.88
CA ARG A 374 33.40 -0.25 9.19
C ARG A 374 32.43 -0.44 10.33
N GLU A 375 31.31 0.29 10.32
CA GLU A 375 30.24 0.20 11.31
C GLU A 375 29.65 -1.21 11.36
N ASN A 376 29.48 -1.83 10.19
CA ASN A 376 29.07 -3.23 10.03
C ASN A 376 30.21 -4.25 10.23
N ARG A 377 31.40 -3.81 10.69
CA ARG A 377 32.58 -4.64 10.93
C ARG A 377 32.97 -5.50 9.72
N TYR A 378 32.86 -4.94 8.52
CA TYR A 378 33.17 -5.59 7.25
C TYR A 378 32.33 -6.85 6.96
N ARG A 379 31.15 -6.96 7.57
CA ARG A 379 30.21 -8.05 7.33
C ARG A 379 29.01 -7.55 6.56
N LEU A 380 28.67 -8.28 5.51
CA LEU A 380 27.41 -8.08 4.80
C LEU A 380 26.24 -8.39 5.74
N PRO A 381 25.07 -7.75 5.52
CA PRO A 381 23.86 -8.16 6.19
C PRO A 381 23.55 -9.63 5.88
N ASP A 382 22.97 -10.34 6.84
CA ASP A 382 22.59 -11.75 6.67
C ASP A 382 21.60 -11.92 5.50
N GLU A 383 20.72 -10.93 5.30
CA GLU A 383 19.78 -10.89 4.20
C GLU A 383 19.50 -9.43 3.77
N VAL A 384 19.35 -9.24 2.45
CA VAL A 384 18.85 -7.99 1.86
C VAL A 384 17.47 -8.28 1.25
N PRO A 385 16.39 -7.59 1.68
CA PRO A 385 15.04 -7.86 1.19
C PRO A 385 14.91 -7.68 -0.33
N ALA A 386 14.02 -8.48 -0.94
CA ALA A 386 13.73 -8.45 -2.37
C ALA A 386 13.22 -7.08 -2.82
N ILE A 387 12.42 -6.40 -1.98
CA ILE A 387 11.94 -5.03 -2.22
C ILE A 387 13.12 -4.06 -2.35
N VAL A 388 14.06 -4.12 -1.40
CA VAL A 388 15.26 -3.27 -1.39
C VAL A 388 16.15 -3.56 -2.60
N LYS A 389 16.32 -4.84 -2.96
CA LYS A 389 17.03 -5.24 -4.19
C LYS A 389 16.36 -4.66 -5.44
N GLY A 390 15.02 -4.65 -5.49
CA GLY A 390 14.25 -4.02 -6.57
C GLY A 390 14.48 -2.51 -6.67
N ARG A 391 14.47 -1.81 -5.53
CA ARG A 391 14.81 -0.37 -5.46
C ARG A 391 16.25 -0.11 -5.90
N ALA A 392 17.20 -0.93 -5.46
CA ALA A 392 18.60 -0.83 -5.84
C ALA A 392 18.81 -1.06 -7.35
N ALA A 393 18.11 -2.04 -7.94
CA ALA A 393 18.14 -2.28 -9.39
C ALA A 393 17.55 -1.11 -10.18
N ALA A 394 16.40 -0.56 -9.75
CA ALA A 394 15.81 0.62 -10.38
C ALA A 394 16.74 1.83 -10.32
N LEU A 395 17.37 2.05 -9.16
CA LEU A 395 18.36 3.10 -8.94
C LEU A 395 19.58 2.95 -9.84
N ALA A 396 20.12 1.74 -9.97
CA ALA A 396 21.24 1.43 -10.86
C ALA A 396 20.90 1.64 -12.35
N MET A 397 19.65 1.41 -12.73
CA MET A 397 19.13 1.69 -14.07
C MET A 397 18.73 3.16 -14.29
N GLY A 398 18.85 4.02 -13.27
CA GLY A 398 18.46 5.42 -13.37
C GLY A 398 16.97 5.63 -13.61
N ARG A 399 16.09 4.81 -13.02
CA ARG A 399 14.63 4.89 -13.17
C ARG A 399 13.91 4.82 -11.82
N PRO A 400 12.68 5.36 -11.70
CA PRO A 400 11.92 5.24 -10.45
C PRO A 400 11.53 3.79 -10.15
N TYR A 401 11.46 3.46 -8.87
CA TYR A 401 10.89 2.20 -8.39
C TYR A 401 9.35 2.32 -8.28
N LEU A 402 8.61 1.32 -8.75
CA LEU A 402 7.15 1.35 -8.79
C LEU A 402 6.56 0.47 -7.69
N ALA A 403 5.89 1.08 -6.70
CA ALA A 403 5.28 0.36 -5.58
C ALA A 403 4.24 -0.70 -6.01
N ALA A 404 3.57 -0.52 -7.16
CA ALA A 404 2.63 -1.48 -7.72
C ALA A 404 3.26 -2.87 -8.00
N GLN A 405 4.58 -2.93 -8.17
CA GLN A 405 5.31 -4.19 -8.34
C GLN A 405 5.25 -5.06 -7.07
N GLU A 406 5.19 -4.44 -5.89
CA GLU A 406 5.13 -5.13 -4.60
C GLU A 406 3.78 -5.84 -4.42
N ALA A 407 2.67 -5.13 -4.70
CA ALA A 407 1.33 -5.70 -4.65
C ALA A 407 1.17 -6.86 -5.66
N THR A 408 1.69 -6.68 -6.88
CA THR A 408 1.67 -7.73 -7.91
C THR A 408 2.46 -8.97 -7.47
N ALA A 409 3.62 -8.77 -6.83
CA ALA A 409 4.45 -9.87 -6.32
C ALA A 409 3.78 -10.60 -5.15
N LEU A 410 3.10 -9.88 -4.24
CA LEU A 410 2.32 -10.47 -3.16
C LEU A 410 1.18 -11.33 -3.72
N GLU A 411 0.38 -10.79 -4.63
CA GLU A 411 -0.71 -11.53 -5.27
C GLU A 411 -0.22 -12.82 -5.96
N ALA A 412 0.87 -12.74 -6.71
CA ALA A 412 1.47 -13.92 -7.34
C ALA A 412 2.00 -14.95 -6.32
N ALA A 413 2.55 -14.49 -5.19
CA ALA A 413 3.06 -15.37 -4.13
C ALA A 413 1.94 -16.02 -3.31
N LEU A 414 0.76 -15.39 -3.23
CA LEU A 414 -0.39 -15.92 -2.52
C LEU A 414 -1.16 -16.98 -3.30
N GLU A 415 -0.99 -17.08 -4.63
CA GLU A 415 -1.76 -18.06 -5.42
C GLU A 415 -1.56 -19.52 -4.96
N PRO A 416 -0.33 -20.01 -4.71
CA PRO A 416 -0.13 -21.34 -4.14
C PRO A 416 -0.73 -21.50 -2.73
N VAL A 417 -0.81 -20.41 -1.95
CA VAL A 417 -1.44 -20.43 -0.63
C VAL A 417 -2.96 -20.58 -0.78
N ARG A 418 -3.57 -19.86 -1.74
CA ARG A 418 -5.01 -19.97 -2.04
C ARG A 418 -5.38 -21.38 -2.50
N ASP A 419 -4.53 -22.02 -3.30
CA ASP A 419 -4.70 -23.43 -3.68
C ASP A 419 -4.72 -24.36 -2.47
N ILE A 420 -3.81 -24.17 -1.52
CA ILE A 420 -3.75 -24.95 -0.27
C ILE A 420 -5.01 -24.72 0.58
N LEU A 421 -5.41 -23.46 0.75
CA LEU A 421 -6.60 -23.10 1.52
C LEU A 421 -7.86 -23.74 0.91
N ARG A 422 -8.01 -23.73 -0.42
CA ARG A 422 -9.08 -24.43 -1.15
C ARG A 422 -9.00 -25.95 -0.93
N ALA A 423 -7.84 -26.54 -1.19
CA ALA A 423 -7.66 -28.00 -1.17
C ALA A 423 -7.91 -28.60 0.21
N TYR A 424 -7.49 -27.91 1.28
CA TYR A 424 -7.64 -28.37 2.65
C TYR A 424 -8.87 -27.77 3.37
N ARG A 425 -9.68 -26.98 2.67
CA ARG A 425 -10.91 -26.37 3.21
C ARG A 425 -10.63 -25.57 4.49
N THR A 426 -9.57 -24.78 4.47
CA THR A 426 -9.12 -24.03 5.65
C THR A 426 -10.05 -22.86 5.96
N SER A 427 -10.50 -22.76 7.20
CA SER A 427 -11.36 -21.70 7.71
C SER A 427 -10.71 -20.31 7.60
N PRO A 428 -11.44 -19.29 7.09
CA PRO A 428 -11.05 -17.88 7.14
C PRO A 428 -10.74 -17.34 8.53
N ARG A 429 -11.23 -17.98 9.59
CA ARG A 429 -10.96 -17.59 10.98
C ARG A 429 -9.49 -17.76 11.34
N PHE A 430 -8.80 -18.70 10.69
CA PHE A 430 -7.44 -19.12 11.05
C PHE A 430 -6.35 -18.59 10.13
N TYR A 431 -6.67 -17.73 9.15
CA TYR A 431 -5.65 -17.06 8.35
C TYR A 431 -6.00 -15.62 8.01
N ARG A 432 -4.96 -14.82 7.78
CA ARG A 432 -5.03 -13.49 7.18
C ARG A 432 -3.84 -13.32 6.23
N LEU A 433 -4.12 -13.18 4.94
CA LEU A 433 -3.08 -13.16 3.89
C LEU A 433 -2.45 -11.79 3.68
N ASP A 434 -3.09 -10.74 4.21
CA ASP A 434 -2.57 -9.39 4.28
C ASP A 434 -3.16 -8.66 5.49
N GLY A 435 -2.34 -8.50 6.53
CA GLY A 435 -2.69 -7.81 7.77
C GLY A 435 -2.87 -8.74 8.97
N HIS A 436 -3.35 -8.17 10.07
CA HIS A 436 -3.47 -8.84 11.35
C HIS A 436 -4.92 -9.30 11.60
N GLN A 437 -5.09 -10.51 12.15
CA GLN A 437 -6.36 -11.05 12.64
C GLN A 437 -6.07 -11.97 13.83
N ASP A 438 -6.76 -11.76 14.95
CA ASP A 438 -6.56 -12.57 16.16
C ASP A 438 -6.93 -14.05 15.92
N GLN A 439 -6.27 -14.95 16.66
CA GLN A 439 -6.42 -16.41 16.56
C GLN A 439 -6.19 -16.95 15.14
N SER A 440 -5.25 -16.35 14.41
CA SER A 440 -5.02 -16.69 13.01
C SER A 440 -3.54 -16.63 12.62
N TRP A 441 -3.17 -17.36 11.57
CA TRP A 441 -1.90 -17.17 10.89
C TRP A 441 -1.96 -15.91 10.04
N CYS A 442 -1.15 -14.91 10.38
CA CYS A 442 -1.08 -13.63 9.69
C CYS A 442 0.17 -13.57 8.82
N LEU A 443 0.03 -13.15 7.56
CA LEU A 443 1.11 -12.63 6.73
C LEU A 443 0.96 -11.11 6.67
N VAL A 444 1.99 -10.39 7.09
CA VAL A 444 1.96 -8.92 7.19
C VAL A 444 3.21 -8.32 6.57
N ARG A 445 3.04 -7.22 5.83
CA ARG A 445 4.16 -6.38 5.41
C ARG A 445 4.63 -5.51 6.57
N ASP A 446 5.92 -5.58 6.86
CA ASP A 446 6.61 -4.83 7.90
C ASP A 446 7.76 -4.03 7.26
N GLY A 447 7.44 -2.82 6.80
CA GLY A 447 8.34 -1.99 5.99
C GLY A 447 8.74 -2.70 4.69
N ASP A 448 10.04 -2.99 4.58
CA ASP A 448 10.62 -3.72 3.45
C ASP A 448 10.67 -5.24 3.64
N TRP A 449 10.12 -5.75 4.74
CA TRP A 449 10.11 -7.16 5.11
C TRP A 449 8.68 -7.72 5.15
N TYR A 450 8.59 -9.04 5.20
CA TYR A 450 7.36 -9.76 5.45
C TYR A 450 7.48 -10.55 6.74
N ARG A 451 6.39 -10.61 7.51
CA ARG A 451 6.33 -11.38 8.75
C ARG A 451 5.20 -12.39 8.64
N VAL A 452 5.46 -13.60 9.15
CA VAL A 452 4.44 -14.63 9.32
C VAL A 452 4.43 -15.08 10.77
N TYR A 453 3.28 -15.04 11.41
CA TYR A 453 3.12 -15.40 12.80
C TYR A 453 1.70 -15.87 13.10
N TRP A 454 1.53 -16.57 14.22
CA TRP A 454 0.21 -16.83 14.80
C TRP A 454 -0.12 -15.70 15.78
N ALA A 455 -1.25 -15.04 15.57
CA ALA A 455 -1.74 -13.97 16.44
C ALA A 455 -2.54 -14.54 17.63
N GLU A 456 -2.23 -14.10 18.84
CA GLU A 456 -2.93 -14.45 20.08
C GLU A 456 -3.05 -13.18 20.95
N GLY A 457 -4.10 -12.39 20.71
CA GLY A 457 -4.26 -11.03 21.23
C GLY A 457 -3.14 -10.11 20.72
N GLU A 458 -2.46 -9.43 21.63
CA GLU A 458 -1.27 -8.61 21.30
C GLU A 458 0.01 -9.46 21.19
N GLN A 459 -0.04 -10.77 21.47
CA GLN A 459 1.13 -11.64 21.41
C GLN A 459 1.27 -12.29 20.04
N GLU A 460 2.50 -12.39 19.57
CA GLU A 460 2.86 -13.07 18.33
C GLU A 460 3.63 -14.35 18.65
N ARG A 461 3.15 -15.49 18.17
CA ARG A 461 3.80 -16.80 18.36
C ARG A 461 4.38 -17.31 17.06
N SER A 462 5.50 -18.02 17.18
CA SER A 462 6.22 -18.58 16.03
C SER A 462 6.50 -17.54 14.94
N ALA A 463 6.76 -16.30 15.34
CA ALA A 463 7.00 -15.21 14.41
C ALA A 463 8.29 -15.46 13.64
N ALA A 464 8.17 -15.42 12.32
CA ALA A 464 9.27 -15.50 11.37
C ALA A 464 9.24 -14.28 10.45
N ARG A 465 10.42 -13.80 10.06
CA ARG A 465 10.62 -12.64 9.20
C ARG A 465 11.34 -13.06 7.93
N PHE A 466 10.95 -12.52 6.79
CA PHE A 466 11.42 -12.90 5.46
C PHE A 466 11.65 -11.66 4.60
N GLY A 467 12.73 -11.62 3.84
CA GLY A 467 12.99 -10.56 2.87
C GLY A 467 12.30 -10.75 1.52
N ASP A 468 11.80 -11.96 1.22
CA ASP A 468 11.04 -12.29 0.01
C ASP A 468 9.63 -12.78 0.38
N VAL A 469 8.62 -12.23 -0.30
CA VAL A 469 7.20 -12.58 -0.09
C VAL A 469 6.91 -14.04 -0.47
N ARG A 470 7.66 -14.62 -1.41
CA ARG A 470 7.51 -16.01 -1.82
C ARG A 470 7.93 -16.96 -0.70
N ASP A 471 8.99 -16.62 0.03
CA ASP A 471 9.46 -17.41 1.16
C ASP A 471 8.50 -17.29 2.35
N ALA A 472 7.97 -16.09 2.60
CA ALA A 472 6.91 -15.87 3.58
C ALA A 472 5.65 -16.69 3.25
N ALA A 473 5.19 -16.64 1.99
CA ALA A 473 4.03 -17.39 1.53
C ALA A 473 4.26 -18.91 1.62
N ALA A 474 5.45 -19.40 1.25
CA ALA A 474 5.82 -20.80 1.38
C ALA A 474 5.85 -21.26 2.84
N TYR A 475 6.38 -20.43 3.75
CA TYR A 475 6.36 -20.69 5.18
C TYR A 475 4.93 -20.78 5.71
N LEU A 476 4.08 -19.79 5.38
CA LEU A 476 2.66 -19.78 5.75
C LEU A 476 1.95 -21.04 5.25
N ALA A 477 2.10 -21.36 3.96
CA ALA A 477 1.58 -22.58 3.34
C ALA A 477 1.99 -23.83 4.14
N GLY A 478 3.27 -23.95 4.50
CA GLY A 478 3.76 -25.05 5.32
C GLY A 478 3.07 -25.14 6.68
N ARG A 479 2.87 -24.01 7.38
CA ARG A 479 2.17 -23.99 8.67
C ARG A 479 0.71 -24.42 8.54
N LEU A 480 0.01 -23.95 7.51
CA LEU A 480 -1.38 -24.32 7.24
C LEU A 480 -1.54 -25.81 6.94
N VAL A 481 -0.62 -26.41 6.18
CA VAL A 481 -0.65 -27.85 5.83
C VAL A 481 -0.39 -28.74 7.05
N LEU A 482 0.48 -28.31 7.97
CA LEU A 482 0.82 -29.06 9.18
C LEU A 482 -0.38 -29.21 10.13
N ASP A 483 -1.19 -28.15 10.27
CA ASP A 483 -2.36 -28.12 11.16
C ASP A 483 -3.69 -28.33 10.42
N ARG A 484 -3.65 -28.76 9.15
CA ARG A 484 -4.80 -28.78 8.22
C ARG A 484 -6.10 -29.35 8.79
N ASP A 485 -6.04 -30.39 9.61
CA ASP A 485 -7.23 -31.06 10.12
C ASP A 485 -7.94 -30.23 11.21
N ARG A 486 -7.17 -29.46 11.99
CA ARG A 486 -7.69 -28.55 13.02
C ARG A 486 -8.23 -27.25 12.42
N LEU A 487 -7.70 -26.83 11.28
CA LEU A 487 -8.01 -25.53 10.68
C LEU A 487 -9.15 -25.56 9.66
N ARG A 488 -9.88 -26.67 9.52
CA ARG A 488 -10.96 -26.78 8.53
C ARG A 488 -12.14 -25.88 8.89
N TYR A 489 -12.79 -25.30 7.88
CA TYR A 489 -14.08 -24.64 8.12
C TYR A 489 -15.15 -25.63 8.57
N GLU A 490 -16.03 -25.13 9.43
CA GLU A 490 -17.17 -25.87 9.94
C GLU A 490 -18.34 -25.84 8.94
N VAL A 491 -19.33 -26.70 9.16
CA VAL A 491 -20.58 -26.65 8.39
C VAL A 491 -21.31 -25.36 8.73
N ASP A 492 -21.90 -24.73 7.73
CA ASP A 492 -22.58 -23.42 7.81
C ASP A 492 -21.66 -22.23 8.15
N GLU A 493 -20.34 -22.43 8.17
CA GLU A 493 -19.37 -21.34 8.26
C GLU A 493 -19.29 -20.60 6.92
N GLU A 494 -19.42 -19.27 6.96
CA GLU A 494 -19.26 -18.43 5.79
C GLU A 494 -17.78 -18.39 5.35
N ILE A 495 -17.57 -18.66 4.07
CA ILE A 495 -16.26 -18.65 3.43
C ILE A 495 -16.27 -17.69 2.21
N PRO A 496 -15.11 -17.13 1.83
CA PRO A 496 -14.97 -16.43 0.57
C PRO A 496 -15.35 -17.33 -0.61
N TRP A 497 -16.02 -16.77 -1.62
CA TRP A 497 -16.46 -17.52 -2.81
C TRP A 497 -15.33 -18.30 -3.49
N TRP A 498 -14.12 -17.73 -3.54
CA TRP A 498 -12.95 -18.34 -4.18
C TRP A 498 -12.40 -19.55 -3.42
N GLN A 499 -12.83 -19.76 -2.17
CA GLN A 499 -12.52 -20.96 -1.37
C GLN A 499 -13.49 -22.12 -1.61
N SER A 500 -14.59 -21.89 -2.31
CA SER A 500 -15.53 -22.95 -2.66
C SER A 500 -14.80 -24.08 -3.41
N PRO A 501 -14.98 -25.35 -3.01
CA PRO A 501 -14.41 -26.48 -3.75
C PRO A 501 -15.14 -26.74 -5.07
N TYR A 502 -16.27 -26.07 -5.31
CA TYR A 502 -17.10 -26.21 -6.52
C TYR A 502 -17.19 -24.88 -7.26
N GLN A 503 -17.19 -24.94 -8.58
CA GLN A 503 -17.42 -23.80 -9.46
C GLN A 503 -18.77 -23.94 -10.15
N VAL A 504 -19.34 -22.81 -10.59
CA VAL A 504 -20.52 -22.80 -11.44
C VAL A 504 -20.11 -23.36 -12.82
N LEU A 505 -20.80 -24.40 -13.28
CA LEU A 505 -20.42 -25.14 -14.49
C LEU A 505 -21.06 -24.58 -15.77
N SER A 506 -22.24 -23.96 -15.67
CA SER A 506 -22.90 -23.35 -16.83
C SER A 506 -22.43 -21.93 -17.05
N GLU A 507 -21.94 -21.61 -18.25
CA GLU A 507 -21.58 -20.23 -18.63
C GLU A 507 -22.79 -19.28 -18.65
N ALA A 508 -23.99 -19.83 -18.71
CA ALA A 508 -25.22 -19.05 -18.74
C ALA A 508 -25.66 -18.60 -17.35
N ASP A 509 -25.14 -19.21 -16.29
CA ASP A 509 -25.45 -18.88 -14.90
C ASP A 509 -24.49 -17.82 -14.33
N PRO A 510 -24.92 -17.01 -13.35
CA PRO A 510 -24.03 -16.06 -12.65
C PRO A 510 -22.87 -16.76 -11.94
N ALA A 511 -21.72 -16.09 -11.88
CA ALA A 511 -20.56 -16.63 -11.18
C ALA A 511 -20.79 -16.63 -9.66
N LEU A 512 -20.19 -17.59 -8.93
CA LEU A 512 -20.32 -17.65 -7.47
C LEU A 512 -19.84 -16.36 -6.77
N ALA A 513 -18.95 -15.59 -7.41
CA ALA A 513 -18.46 -14.30 -6.92
C ALA A 513 -19.56 -13.22 -6.81
N GLU A 514 -20.71 -13.42 -7.48
CA GLU A 514 -21.87 -12.53 -7.44
C GLU A 514 -22.79 -12.83 -6.25
N PHE A 515 -22.53 -13.89 -5.50
CA PHE A 515 -23.32 -14.31 -4.35
C PHE A 515 -22.60 -13.96 -3.03
N THR A 516 -23.37 -13.93 -1.95
CA THR A 516 -22.89 -13.71 -0.56
C THR A 516 -23.26 -14.92 0.32
N GLY A 517 -22.77 -14.98 1.57
CA GLY A 517 -23.14 -16.06 2.48
C GLY A 517 -22.73 -17.45 1.98
N VAL A 518 -21.60 -17.53 1.26
CA VAL A 518 -21.13 -18.79 0.68
C VAL A 518 -20.69 -19.72 1.81
N ALA A 519 -21.32 -20.87 1.98
CA ALA A 519 -21.02 -21.78 3.09
C ALA A 519 -21.25 -23.25 2.70
N LEU A 520 -20.45 -24.18 3.25
CA LEU A 520 -20.71 -25.60 3.10
C LEU A 520 -21.84 -26.02 4.04
N ALA A 521 -22.98 -26.43 3.50
CA ALA A 521 -24.12 -26.85 4.31
C ALA A 521 -24.39 -28.35 4.18
N GLY A 522 -24.83 -28.96 5.28
CA GLY A 522 -25.44 -30.28 5.30
C GLY A 522 -26.96 -30.14 5.19
N THR A 523 -27.56 -30.72 4.15
CA THR A 523 -29.02 -30.69 3.93
C THR A 523 -29.59 -32.10 3.79
N VAL A 524 -30.90 -32.24 3.99
CA VAL A 524 -31.62 -33.51 3.92
C VAL A 524 -32.87 -33.33 3.05
N ASP A 525 -33.11 -34.27 2.14
CA ASP A 525 -34.30 -34.30 1.28
C ASP A 525 -34.56 -32.96 0.57
N LEU A 526 -33.53 -32.47 -0.11
CA LEU A 526 -33.50 -31.13 -0.69
C LEU A 526 -34.45 -31.03 -1.89
N GLU A 527 -35.35 -30.06 -1.88
CA GLU A 527 -36.16 -29.69 -3.05
C GLU A 527 -35.61 -28.40 -3.67
N VAL A 528 -35.28 -28.49 -4.96
CA VAL A 528 -34.66 -27.40 -5.72
C VAL A 528 -35.33 -27.22 -7.06
N ASP A 529 -35.13 -26.07 -7.66
CA ASP A 529 -35.56 -25.78 -9.01
C ASP A 529 -34.50 -24.98 -9.79
N ARG A 530 -34.65 -24.94 -11.12
CA ARG A 530 -33.72 -24.28 -12.03
C ARG A 530 -34.46 -23.80 -13.27
N TYR A 531 -34.05 -22.63 -13.76
CA TYR A 531 -34.38 -22.13 -15.09
C TYR A 531 -33.18 -22.36 -16.02
N GLY A 532 -33.33 -23.21 -17.03
CA GLY A 532 -32.27 -23.59 -17.96
C GLY A 532 -31.90 -25.07 -17.92
N THR A 533 -30.89 -25.46 -18.71
CA THR A 533 -30.61 -26.86 -19.00
C THR A 533 -30.11 -27.65 -17.78
N PRO A 534 -30.30 -29.00 -17.76
CA PRO A 534 -29.77 -29.87 -16.72
C PRO A 534 -28.22 -29.95 -16.62
N ASP A 535 -27.49 -29.33 -17.56
CA ASP A 535 -26.01 -29.32 -17.56
C ASP A 535 -25.42 -28.36 -16.52
N GLY A 536 -26.25 -27.51 -15.89
CA GLY A 536 -25.82 -26.63 -14.80
C GLY A 536 -25.87 -27.29 -13.42
N ASN A 537 -25.08 -26.77 -12.49
CA ASN A 537 -25.01 -27.23 -11.09
C ASN A 537 -25.48 -26.17 -10.07
N LEU A 538 -25.82 -24.97 -10.53
CA LEU A 538 -26.44 -23.93 -9.70
C LEU A 538 -27.97 -24.13 -9.69
N VAL A 539 -28.54 -24.35 -8.52
CA VAL A 539 -29.99 -24.54 -8.34
C VAL A 539 -30.47 -23.67 -7.19
N PHE A 540 -31.76 -23.35 -7.13
CA PHE A 540 -32.33 -22.55 -6.05
C PHE A 540 -33.23 -23.41 -5.17
N ALA A 541 -33.47 -22.97 -3.93
CA ALA A 541 -34.53 -23.56 -3.12
C ALA A 541 -35.84 -23.54 -3.92
N ALA A 542 -36.57 -24.66 -3.92
CA ALA A 542 -37.81 -24.75 -4.69
C ALA A 542 -38.78 -23.61 -4.34
N ASP A 543 -39.49 -23.11 -5.34
CA ASP A 543 -40.49 -22.04 -5.24
C ASP A 543 -39.88 -20.67 -4.86
N THR A 544 -38.55 -20.48 -4.98
CA THR A 544 -37.92 -19.16 -4.86
C THR A 544 -38.44 -18.23 -5.96
N PRO A 545 -39.02 -17.05 -5.64
CA PRO A 545 -39.48 -16.10 -6.65
C PRO A 545 -38.38 -15.72 -7.63
N PHE A 546 -38.68 -15.60 -8.94
CA PHE A 546 -37.68 -15.34 -9.98
C PHE A 546 -36.81 -14.11 -9.67
N GLU A 547 -37.44 -13.01 -9.23
CA GLU A 547 -36.77 -11.76 -8.87
C GLU A 547 -35.77 -11.91 -7.72
N GLN A 548 -35.97 -12.87 -6.83
CA GLN A 548 -35.07 -13.13 -5.71
C GLN A 548 -33.85 -13.97 -6.13
N ARG A 549 -33.79 -14.49 -7.35
CA ARG A 549 -32.69 -15.39 -7.76
C ARG A 549 -31.43 -14.66 -8.20
N GLY A 550 -31.53 -13.37 -8.50
CA GLY A 550 -30.42 -12.60 -9.06
C GLY A 550 -29.96 -13.12 -10.43
N LEU A 551 -30.84 -13.81 -11.15
CA LEU A 551 -30.58 -14.31 -12.49
C LEU A 551 -30.84 -13.20 -13.53
N PRO A 552 -30.13 -13.20 -14.66
CA PRO A 552 -30.46 -12.34 -15.79
C PRO A 552 -31.90 -12.56 -16.29
N ALA A 553 -32.57 -11.50 -16.74
CA ALA A 553 -34.00 -11.51 -17.08
C ALA A 553 -34.38 -12.54 -18.17
N ASP A 554 -33.48 -12.85 -19.10
CA ASP A 554 -33.68 -13.86 -20.15
C ASP A 554 -33.82 -15.28 -19.61
N HIS A 555 -33.46 -15.53 -18.34
CA HIS A 555 -33.65 -16.84 -17.72
C HIS A 555 -35.12 -17.16 -17.47
N ALA A 556 -36.00 -16.16 -17.37
CA ALA A 556 -37.43 -16.37 -17.16
C ALA A 556 -38.08 -17.12 -18.35
N ASP A 557 -37.53 -16.95 -19.55
CA ASP A 557 -38.01 -17.58 -20.78
C ASP A 557 -37.42 -19.00 -20.99
N ARG A 558 -36.55 -19.46 -20.09
CA ARG A 558 -35.90 -20.78 -20.18
C ARG A 558 -36.76 -21.87 -19.55
N GLU A 559 -36.49 -23.11 -19.92
CA GLU A 559 -37.19 -24.27 -19.37
C GLU A 559 -37.06 -24.31 -17.84
N TYR A 560 -38.20 -24.43 -17.16
CA TYR A 560 -38.27 -24.54 -15.71
C TYR A 560 -38.33 -26.01 -15.31
N HIS A 561 -37.40 -26.42 -14.43
CA HIS A 561 -37.32 -27.78 -13.92
C HIS A 561 -37.31 -27.77 -12.38
N ARG A 562 -37.99 -28.75 -11.77
CA ARG A 562 -37.99 -28.98 -10.33
C ARG A 562 -37.42 -30.37 -10.03
N TYR A 563 -36.58 -30.46 -9.01
CA TYR A 563 -35.90 -31.68 -8.63
C TYR A 563 -36.05 -31.96 -7.14
N ARG A 564 -36.18 -33.24 -6.80
CA ARG A 564 -36.09 -33.75 -5.43
C ARG A 564 -34.81 -34.55 -5.28
N LEU A 565 -33.97 -34.15 -4.34
CA LEU A 565 -32.70 -34.77 -4.01
C LEU A 565 -32.84 -35.47 -2.64
N PRO A 566 -33.32 -36.73 -2.60
CA PRO A 566 -33.54 -37.46 -1.36
C PRO A 566 -32.23 -37.78 -0.63
N GLY A 567 -32.31 -37.95 0.69
CA GLY A 567 -31.18 -38.32 1.53
C GLY A 567 -30.32 -37.12 1.96
N ARG A 568 -29.12 -37.41 2.46
CA ARG A 568 -28.20 -36.39 3.00
C ARG A 568 -27.27 -35.87 1.91
N TRP A 569 -27.17 -34.56 1.81
CA TRP A 569 -26.34 -33.85 0.83
C TRP A 569 -25.39 -32.89 1.53
N SER A 570 -24.18 -32.79 0.99
CA SER A 570 -23.22 -31.76 1.36
C SER A 570 -23.00 -30.90 0.13
N VAL A 571 -23.48 -29.65 0.20
CA VAL A 571 -23.55 -28.73 -0.94
C VAL A 571 -23.03 -27.36 -0.50
N MET A 572 -22.54 -26.58 -1.44
CA MET A 572 -22.28 -25.18 -1.16
C MET A 572 -23.61 -24.43 -1.22
N THR A 573 -23.88 -23.61 -0.23
CA THR A 573 -25.00 -22.66 -0.20
C THR A 573 -24.49 -21.28 -0.49
N ALA A 574 -25.33 -20.44 -1.07
CA ALA A 574 -25.06 -19.03 -1.29
C ALA A 574 -26.38 -18.25 -1.32
N VAL A 575 -26.31 -16.93 -1.12
CA VAL A 575 -27.47 -16.04 -1.17
C VAL A 575 -27.25 -15.04 -2.30
N SER A 576 -28.21 -14.97 -3.22
CA SER A 576 -28.16 -14.00 -4.31
C SER A 576 -28.25 -12.57 -3.76
N PRO A 577 -27.85 -11.54 -4.53
CA PRO A 577 -28.05 -10.14 -4.14
C PRO A 577 -29.50 -9.77 -3.82
N ALA A 578 -30.47 -10.52 -4.36
CA ALA A 578 -31.90 -10.30 -4.19
C ALA A 578 -32.54 -11.19 -3.09
N GLY A 579 -31.72 -11.91 -2.31
CA GLY A 579 -32.14 -12.64 -1.11
C GLY A 579 -32.55 -14.10 -1.32
N GLY A 580 -32.51 -14.61 -2.56
CA GLY A 580 -32.83 -16.00 -2.87
C GLY A 580 -31.70 -16.95 -2.50
N ARG A 581 -32.06 -18.09 -1.89
CA ARG A 581 -31.10 -19.12 -1.49
C ARG A 581 -30.76 -20.04 -2.66
N ALA A 582 -29.48 -20.07 -3.02
CA ALA A 582 -28.92 -20.95 -4.03
C ALA A 582 -28.14 -22.10 -3.38
N TYR A 583 -28.08 -23.21 -4.11
CA TYR A 583 -27.26 -24.38 -3.83
C TYR A 583 -26.39 -24.66 -5.04
N LEU A 584 -25.09 -24.83 -4.81
CA LEU A 584 -24.13 -25.20 -5.82
C LEU A 584 -23.72 -26.66 -5.59
N LEU A 585 -24.13 -27.51 -6.53
CA LEU A 585 -23.90 -28.95 -6.48
C LEU A 585 -22.50 -29.31 -7.01
N PRO A 586 -21.91 -30.43 -6.57
CA PRO A 586 -20.59 -30.87 -7.07
C PRO A 586 -20.54 -31.23 -8.56
N LEU A 587 -21.66 -31.72 -9.12
CA LEU A 587 -21.83 -32.12 -10.51
C LEU A 587 -23.08 -31.44 -11.12
N PRO A 588 -23.24 -31.44 -12.45
CA PRO A 588 -24.49 -31.03 -13.09
C PRO A 588 -25.71 -31.75 -12.52
N ILE A 589 -26.86 -31.07 -12.42
CA ILE A 589 -28.09 -31.68 -11.90
C ILE A 589 -28.54 -32.88 -12.75
N GLY A 590 -28.31 -32.83 -14.07
CA GLY A 590 -28.59 -33.91 -15.01
C GLY A 590 -27.85 -35.22 -14.69
N ASP A 591 -26.62 -35.16 -14.17
CA ASP A 591 -25.86 -36.36 -13.79
C ASP A 591 -26.48 -37.06 -12.58
N TYR A 592 -27.00 -36.28 -11.62
CA TYR A 592 -27.72 -36.82 -10.47
C TYR A 592 -29.05 -37.44 -10.87
N VAL A 593 -29.75 -36.84 -11.85
CA VAL A 593 -30.99 -37.41 -12.41
C VAL A 593 -30.69 -38.72 -13.15
N ALA A 594 -29.68 -38.74 -14.01
CA ALA A 594 -29.29 -39.91 -14.79
C ALA A 594 -28.81 -41.09 -13.90
N SER A 595 -28.16 -40.79 -12.79
CA SER A 595 -27.72 -41.78 -11.80
C SER A 595 -28.82 -42.21 -10.81
N GLY A 596 -30.00 -41.58 -10.86
CA GLY A 596 -31.12 -41.84 -9.95
C GLY A 596 -30.94 -41.30 -8.53
N GLN A 597 -29.95 -40.43 -8.31
CA GLN A 597 -29.71 -39.75 -7.03
C GLN A 597 -30.61 -38.51 -6.86
N ALA A 598 -31.07 -37.92 -7.96
CA ALA A 598 -32.10 -36.89 -7.99
C ALA A 598 -33.28 -37.36 -8.85
N GLN A 599 -34.48 -36.87 -8.55
CA GLN A 599 -35.67 -37.13 -9.35
C GLN A 599 -36.22 -35.80 -9.85
N GLU A 600 -36.40 -35.67 -11.17
CA GLU A 600 -37.18 -34.57 -11.72
C GLU A 600 -38.64 -34.77 -11.35
N VAL A 601 -39.20 -33.78 -10.66
CA VAL A 601 -40.59 -33.75 -10.27
C VAL A 601 -41.33 -33.00 -11.36
N THR A 602 -42.01 -33.73 -12.24
CA THR A 602 -43.00 -33.10 -13.12
C THR A 602 -44.04 -32.44 -12.22
N PRO A 603 -44.31 -31.13 -12.34
CA PRO A 603 -45.32 -30.49 -11.53
C PRO A 603 -46.69 -31.08 -11.92
N ALA A 604 -47.14 -32.11 -11.20
CA ALA A 604 -48.57 -32.41 -11.12
C ALA A 604 -49.17 -31.26 -10.32
N ALA A 605 -49.74 -30.30 -11.05
CA ALA A 605 -50.31 -29.07 -10.52
C ALA A 605 -51.15 -29.34 -9.26
N GLY A 606 -51.05 -28.44 -8.28
CA GLY A 606 -51.83 -28.39 -7.04
C GLY A 606 -53.33 -28.13 -7.26
N HIS A 607 -53.94 -28.82 -8.22
CA HIS A 607 -55.36 -28.78 -8.50
C HIS A 607 -56.09 -29.72 -7.52
N PRO A 608 -56.94 -29.21 -6.62
CA PRO A 608 -57.53 -29.96 -5.49
C PRO A 608 -58.69 -30.88 -5.90
N GLY A 609 -58.86 -31.14 -7.20
CA GLY A 609 -60.05 -31.77 -7.79
C GLY A 609 -61.32 -30.89 -7.69
N LEU A 610 -62.43 -31.41 -8.21
CA LEU A 610 -63.75 -30.78 -8.07
C LEU A 610 -64.39 -31.13 -6.71
N PRO A 611 -65.17 -30.22 -6.11
CA PRO A 611 -65.90 -30.50 -4.87
C PRO A 611 -66.93 -31.63 -5.08
N PRO A 612 -67.23 -32.43 -4.05
CA PRO A 612 -68.19 -33.53 -4.17
C PRO A 612 -69.59 -33.04 -4.58
N ILE A 613 -70.31 -33.84 -5.37
CA ILE A 613 -71.65 -33.51 -5.85
C ILE A 613 -72.62 -33.39 -4.67
N THR A 614 -73.16 -32.19 -4.46
CA THR A 614 -74.16 -31.86 -3.44
C THR A 614 -75.54 -31.64 -4.06
N ASP A 615 -76.59 -31.59 -3.22
CA ASP A 615 -77.94 -31.27 -3.70
C ASP A 615 -78.04 -29.85 -4.29
N ALA A 616 -77.19 -28.92 -3.85
CA ALA A 616 -77.06 -27.59 -4.43
C ALA A 616 -76.49 -27.64 -5.86
N LEU A 617 -75.46 -28.46 -6.11
CA LEU A 617 -74.91 -28.70 -7.45
C LEU A 617 -75.95 -29.36 -8.38
N ARG A 618 -76.77 -30.30 -7.86
CA ARG A 618 -77.89 -30.90 -8.63
C ARG A 618 -79.00 -29.90 -8.93
N ALA A 619 -79.32 -29.02 -7.99
CA ALA A 619 -80.30 -27.95 -8.23
C ALA A 619 -79.80 -26.95 -9.28
N GLU A 620 -78.50 -26.64 -9.28
CA GLU A 620 -77.87 -25.80 -10.31
C GLU A 620 -77.85 -26.49 -11.67
N ALA A 621 -77.58 -27.80 -11.72
CA ALA A 621 -77.66 -28.60 -12.94
C ALA A 621 -79.05 -28.51 -13.60
N ARG A 622 -80.13 -28.60 -12.81
CA ARG A 622 -81.52 -28.44 -13.31
C ARG A 622 -81.82 -27.03 -13.83
N ARG A 623 -81.08 -26.02 -13.37
CA ARG A 623 -81.19 -24.64 -13.86
C ARG A 623 -80.43 -24.43 -15.17
N ASN A 624 -79.49 -25.31 -15.52
CA ASN A 624 -78.63 -25.18 -16.69
C ASN A 624 -78.58 -26.47 -17.56
N PRO A 625 -79.73 -26.92 -18.12
CA PRO A 625 -79.80 -28.15 -18.91
C PRO A 625 -78.93 -28.06 -20.18
N GLY A 626 -78.16 -29.13 -20.46
CA GLY A 626 -77.22 -29.24 -21.57
C GLY A 626 -75.90 -28.47 -21.41
N GLY A 627 -75.73 -27.75 -20.31
CA GLY A 627 -74.58 -26.89 -20.02
C GLY A 627 -73.52 -27.52 -19.08
N TRP A 628 -72.87 -26.65 -18.31
CA TRP A 628 -71.86 -26.99 -17.30
C TRP A 628 -72.18 -26.29 -15.99
N VAL A 629 -71.93 -26.98 -14.87
CA VAL A 629 -71.95 -26.39 -13.53
C VAL A 629 -70.51 -26.14 -13.10
N TRP A 630 -70.11 -24.87 -13.07
CA TRP A 630 -68.76 -24.42 -12.72
C TRP A 630 -68.57 -24.33 -11.20
N CYS A 631 -67.41 -24.77 -10.72
CA CYS A 631 -67.02 -24.79 -9.32
C CYS A 631 -65.86 -23.80 -9.11
N ALA A 632 -66.09 -22.78 -8.28
CA ALA A 632 -65.05 -21.84 -7.85
C ALA A 632 -64.34 -22.33 -6.57
N ASP A 633 -63.13 -21.84 -6.32
CA ASP A 633 -62.47 -21.97 -5.02
C ASP A 633 -63.29 -21.22 -3.95
N PRO A 634 -63.60 -21.84 -2.80
CA PRO A 634 -64.38 -21.20 -1.74
C PRO A 634 -63.72 -19.96 -1.11
N ASP A 635 -62.42 -19.75 -1.31
CA ASP A 635 -61.71 -18.56 -0.82
C ASP A 635 -61.94 -17.31 -1.69
N VAL A 636 -62.67 -17.41 -2.82
CA VAL A 636 -63.05 -16.21 -3.61
C VAL A 636 -64.00 -15.35 -2.78
N ASP A 637 -63.52 -14.18 -2.36
CA ASP A 637 -64.31 -13.20 -1.61
C ASP A 637 -64.84 -12.09 -2.53
N PRO A 638 -66.17 -11.98 -2.75
CA PRO A 638 -66.76 -10.99 -3.64
C PRO A 638 -66.60 -9.54 -3.14
N ARG A 639 -66.15 -9.31 -1.90
CA ARG A 639 -65.78 -7.97 -1.39
C ARG A 639 -64.50 -7.44 -2.04
N HIS A 640 -63.62 -8.32 -2.51
CA HIS A 640 -62.30 -7.96 -3.04
C HIS A 640 -62.07 -8.42 -4.48
N ILE A 641 -62.76 -9.48 -4.92
CA ILE A 641 -62.63 -10.07 -6.25
C ILE A 641 -64.00 -9.97 -6.94
N GLU A 642 -64.07 -9.21 -8.04
CA GLU A 642 -65.30 -9.07 -8.80
C GLU A 642 -65.55 -10.33 -9.65
N GLY A 643 -66.70 -10.96 -9.47
CA GLY A 643 -67.05 -12.20 -10.17
C GLY A 643 -66.20 -13.39 -9.74
N VAL A 644 -66.02 -14.36 -10.65
CA VAL A 644 -65.16 -15.52 -10.44
C VAL A 644 -64.13 -15.57 -11.58
N PRO A 645 -62.90 -15.11 -11.35
CA PRO A 645 -61.83 -15.14 -12.35
C PRO A 645 -61.48 -16.56 -12.77
N ASP A 646 -61.01 -16.72 -14.00
CA ASP A 646 -60.63 -18.04 -14.54
C ASP A 646 -59.58 -18.72 -13.66
N PHE A 647 -58.59 -17.99 -13.10
CA PHE A 647 -57.58 -18.58 -12.22
C PHE A 647 -58.13 -19.14 -10.90
N ALA A 648 -59.35 -18.77 -10.50
CA ALA A 648 -59.98 -19.21 -9.26
C ALA A 648 -61.03 -20.31 -9.48
N LEU A 649 -61.29 -20.71 -10.74
CA LEU A 649 -62.15 -21.84 -11.06
C LEU A 649 -61.41 -23.16 -10.83
N LEU A 650 -62.05 -24.09 -10.14
CA LEU A 650 -61.61 -25.50 -10.01
C LEU A 650 -62.00 -26.33 -11.24
N GLY A 651 -62.88 -25.82 -12.10
CA GLY A 651 -63.43 -26.54 -13.26
C GLY A 651 -64.93 -26.79 -13.14
N ALA A 652 -65.47 -27.79 -13.82
CA ALA A 652 -66.91 -27.96 -13.98
C ALA A 652 -67.39 -29.41 -14.13
N TYR A 653 -68.66 -29.63 -13.78
CA TYR A 653 -69.42 -30.86 -14.06
C TYR A 653 -70.36 -30.68 -15.26
N ARG A 654 -70.41 -31.65 -16.17
CA ARG A 654 -71.30 -31.62 -17.35
C ARG A 654 -72.75 -31.96 -16.99
N VAL A 655 -73.69 -31.24 -17.60
CA VAL A 655 -75.14 -31.44 -17.45
C VAL A 655 -75.74 -31.97 -18.76
N ASP A 656 -76.64 -32.94 -18.66
CA ASP A 656 -77.42 -33.45 -19.80
C ASP A 656 -78.65 -32.56 -20.11
N PRO A 657 -79.38 -32.82 -21.22
CA PRO A 657 -80.57 -32.05 -21.57
C PRO A 657 -81.74 -32.16 -20.57
N ASP A 658 -81.76 -33.20 -19.74
CA ASP A 658 -82.79 -33.43 -18.72
C ASP A 658 -82.47 -32.72 -17.39
N GLY A 659 -81.29 -32.07 -17.30
CA GLY A 659 -80.85 -31.29 -16.15
C GLY A 659 -80.14 -32.11 -15.07
N GLU A 660 -79.65 -33.31 -15.40
CA GLU A 660 -78.92 -34.20 -14.49
C GLU A 660 -77.41 -34.23 -14.83
N LEU A 661 -76.56 -34.51 -13.83
CA LEU A 661 -75.10 -34.51 -13.98
C LEU A 661 -74.62 -35.82 -14.62
N THR A 662 -73.84 -35.75 -15.70
CA THR A 662 -73.43 -36.93 -16.50
C THR A 662 -72.26 -37.71 -15.91
N GLY A 663 -71.51 -37.10 -14.98
CA GLY A 663 -70.25 -37.63 -14.45
C GLY A 663 -69.00 -37.21 -15.22
N GLU A 664 -69.14 -36.56 -16.38
CA GLU A 664 -68.02 -35.95 -17.10
C GLU A 664 -67.55 -34.67 -16.39
N THR A 665 -66.23 -34.51 -16.26
CA THR A 665 -65.61 -33.40 -15.52
C THR A 665 -64.57 -32.68 -16.36
N PHE A 666 -64.50 -31.37 -16.17
CA PHE A 666 -63.41 -30.52 -16.66
C PHE A 666 -62.66 -30.00 -15.43
N LEU A 667 -61.35 -30.20 -15.35
CA LEU A 667 -60.48 -29.54 -14.37
C LEU A 667 -59.83 -28.35 -15.05
N ASN A 668 -59.77 -27.22 -14.36
CA ASN A 668 -59.21 -26.00 -14.92
C ASN A 668 -57.68 -26.01 -14.82
N PRO A 669 -56.93 -26.11 -15.93
CA PRO A 669 -55.47 -26.13 -15.88
C PRO A 669 -54.86 -24.80 -15.42
N GLU A 670 -55.59 -23.69 -15.55
CA GLU A 670 -55.15 -22.35 -15.17
C GLU A 670 -55.41 -22.01 -13.69
N TYR A 671 -55.86 -22.99 -12.90
CA TYR A 671 -56.18 -22.80 -11.49
C TYR A 671 -54.93 -22.45 -10.67
N ARG A 672 -55.02 -21.35 -9.91
CA ARG A 672 -54.00 -20.90 -8.94
C ARG A 672 -54.49 -21.20 -7.52
N PRO A 673 -53.72 -21.92 -6.69
CA PRO A 673 -54.11 -22.20 -5.32
C PRO A 673 -54.42 -20.95 -4.49
N SER A 674 -55.53 -20.98 -3.75
CA SER A 674 -55.90 -19.95 -2.77
C SER A 674 -54.89 -19.84 -1.61
N PRO A 675 -54.88 -18.71 -0.87
CA PRO A 675 -54.00 -18.54 0.29
C PRO A 675 -54.12 -19.70 1.29
N ARG A 676 -55.34 -20.14 1.63
CA ARG A 676 -55.52 -21.28 2.54
C ARG A 676 -54.90 -22.57 2.00
N ARG A 677 -54.95 -22.80 0.69
CA ARG A 677 -54.37 -23.98 0.04
C ARG A 677 -52.85 -23.90 -0.10
N LEU A 678 -52.30 -22.71 -0.12
CA LEU A 678 -50.86 -22.45 0.02
C LEU A 678 -50.37 -22.54 1.47
N GLY A 679 -51.27 -22.84 2.43
CA GLY A 679 -50.93 -23.01 3.85
C GLY A 679 -50.86 -21.69 4.63
N PHE A 680 -51.38 -20.59 4.09
CA PHE A 680 -51.47 -19.34 4.83
C PHE A 680 -52.46 -19.48 6.01
N PRO A 681 -52.16 -18.88 7.18
CA PRO A 681 -53.08 -18.86 8.32
C PRO A 681 -54.40 -18.18 7.97
N GLU A 682 -55.45 -18.52 8.73
CA GLU A 682 -56.76 -17.88 8.58
C GLU A 682 -56.65 -16.38 8.90
N PRO A 683 -57.04 -15.48 7.97
CA PRO A 683 -56.84 -14.04 8.15
C PRO A 683 -57.75 -13.50 9.25
N GLN A 684 -57.18 -12.70 10.14
CA GLN A 684 -57.88 -12.04 11.26
C GLN A 684 -58.26 -10.59 10.96
N SER A 685 -57.81 -10.06 9.81
CA SER A 685 -58.15 -8.72 9.32
C SER A 685 -58.34 -8.71 7.81
N ASP A 686 -59.10 -7.73 7.29
CA ASP A 686 -59.24 -7.53 5.83
C ASP A 686 -57.88 -7.25 5.16
N PHE A 687 -56.93 -6.64 5.88
CA PHE A 687 -55.56 -6.47 5.39
C PHE A 687 -54.84 -7.81 5.17
N GLU A 688 -54.91 -8.73 6.15
CA GLU A 688 -54.33 -10.07 6.03
C GLU A 688 -54.97 -10.87 4.89
N LEU A 689 -56.28 -10.71 4.68
CA LEU A 689 -57.00 -11.34 3.57
C LEU A 689 -56.49 -10.84 2.21
N VAL A 690 -56.38 -9.51 2.04
CA VAL A 690 -55.85 -8.91 0.81
C VAL A 690 -54.38 -9.28 0.59
N LEU A 691 -53.56 -9.25 1.64
CA LEU A 691 -52.16 -9.66 1.58
C LEU A 691 -52.03 -11.13 1.16
N GLY A 692 -52.89 -12.01 1.69
CA GLY A 692 -52.99 -13.40 1.28
C GLY A 692 -53.31 -13.54 -0.21
N PHE A 693 -54.35 -12.85 -0.71
CA PHE A 693 -54.70 -12.90 -2.13
C PHE A 693 -53.59 -12.38 -3.05
N VAL A 694 -52.89 -11.32 -2.64
CA VAL A 694 -51.75 -10.80 -3.41
C VAL A 694 -50.60 -11.81 -3.41
N ALA A 695 -50.29 -12.42 -2.27
CA ALA A 695 -49.27 -13.48 -2.18
C ALA A 695 -49.64 -14.73 -2.98
N ALA A 696 -50.93 -15.06 -3.10
CA ALA A 696 -51.44 -16.14 -3.95
C ALA A 696 -51.55 -15.74 -5.44
N GLY A 697 -51.21 -14.50 -5.81
CA GLY A 697 -51.29 -14.00 -7.19
C GLY A 697 -52.73 -13.83 -7.71
N TRP A 698 -53.70 -13.65 -6.81
CA TRP A 698 -55.12 -13.43 -7.11
C TRP A 698 -55.50 -11.94 -7.18
N LEU A 699 -54.69 -11.07 -6.57
CA LEU A 699 -54.82 -9.61 -6.65
C LEU A 699 -53.46 -8.97 -6.98
N PRO A 700 -53.44 -7.80 -7.65
CA PRO A 700 -52.20 -7.09 -7.92
C PRO A 700 -51.63 -6.42 -6.64
N GLN A 701 -50.31 -6.28 -6.58
CA GLN A 701 -49.55 -5.76 -5.43
C GLN A 701 -50.07 -4.39 -4.92
N GLU A 702 -50.51 -3.52 -5.81
CA GLU A 702 -51.07 -2.19 -5.49
C GLU A 702 -52.26 -2.23 -4.52
N ARG A 703 -53.00 -3.35 -4.46
CA ARG A 703 -54.13 -3.52 -3.54
C ARG A 703 -53.70 -3.58 -2.08
N VAL A 704 -52.45 -3.96 -1.80
CA VAL A 704 -51.90 -3.97 -0.43
C VAL A 704 -51.79 -2.56 0.13
N ILE A 705 -51.43 -1.57 -0.70
CA ILE A 705 -51.29 -0.16 -0.28
C ILE A 705 -52.66 0.38 0.16
N ALA A 706 -53.69 0.20 -0.66
CA ALA A 706 -55.05 0.63 -0.32
C ALA A 706 -55.58 -0.09 0.94
N ALA A 707 -55.36 -1.40 1.05
CA ALA A 707 -55.74 -2.17 2.23
C ALA A 707 -54.98 -1.72 3.49
N ALA A 708 -53.69 -1.38 3.38
CA ALA A 708 -52.88 -0.89 4.49
C ALA A 708 -53.38 0.46 5.02
N LEU A 709 -53.77 1.37 4.13
CA LEU A 709 -54.30 2.69 4.51
C LEU A 709 -55.58 2.57 5.35
N ASP A 710 -56.46 1.65 4.99
CA ASP A 710 -57.74 1.44 5.65
C ASP A 710 -57.67 0.45 6.84
N ALA A 711 -56.53 -0.25 6.99
CA ALA A 711 -56.29 -1.18 8.09
C ALA A 711 -56.19 -0.48 9.46
N GLN A 712 -56.64 -1.16 10.50
CA GLN A 712 -56.35 -0.81 11.89
C GLN A 712 -55.17 -1.64 12.38
N PHE A 713 -54.01 -0.99 12.51
CA PHE A 713 -52.80 -1.63 13.00
C PHE A 713 -52.66 -1.45 14.51
N ILE A 714 -52.04 -2.45 15.14
CA ILE A 714 -51.52 -2.35 16.50
C ILE A 714 -50.07 -1.88 16.39
N VAL A 715 -49.74 -0.84 17.14
CA VAL A 715 -48.44 -0.15 17.09
C VAL A 715 -47.90 0.03 18.49
N GLU A 716 -46.57 0.00 18.64
CA GLU A 716 -45.91 0.25 19.91
C GLU A 716 -45.59 1.74 20.12
N SER A 717 -45.73 2.18 21.36
CA SER A 717 -45.27 3.50 21.81
C SER A 717 -43.76 3.47 22.09
N ASP A 718 -43.08 4.59 21.86
CA ASP A 718 -41.69 4.83 22.29
C ASP A 718 -41.53 5.05 23.82
N GLY A 719 -42.62 4.94 24.58
CA GLY A 719 -42.67 5.16 26.04
C GLY A 719 -42.89 6.63 26.44
N ALA A 720 -42.82 7.58 25.50
CA ALA A 720 -43.13 8.99 25.69
C ALA A 720 -44.44 9.42 25.00
N GLY A 721 -45.14 8.47 24.36
CA GLY A 721 -46.40 8.69 23.65
C GLY A 721 -46.23 8.90 22.13
N GLY A 722 -45.01 8.74 21.60
CA GLY A 722 -44.70 8.75 20.17
C GLY A 722 -44.61 7.34 19.57
N LEU A 723 -44.43 7.26 18.25
CA LEU A 723 -44.27 6.00 17.52
C LEU A 723 -42.84 5.46 17.65
N ARG A 724 -42.69 4.16 17.89
CA ARG A 724 -41.39 3.49 17.98
C ARG A 724 -40.80 3.22 16.58
N ILE A 725 -39.97 4.12 16.08
CA ILE A 725 -39.26 3.98 14.78
C ILE A 725 -37.88 3.35 15.02
N GLY A 726 -37.59 2.24 14.35
CA GLY A 726 -36.30 1.56 14.34
C GLY A 726 -35.37 2.04 13.23
N VAL A 727 -34.07 1.75 13.37
CA VAL A 727 -33.04 1.96 12.33
C VAL A 727 -32.24 0.67 12.20
N ASP A 728 -32.11 0.13 10.98
CA ASP A 728 -31.34 -1.10 10.73
C ASP A 728 -29.82 -0.82 10.59
N GLY A 729 -29.03 -1.89 10.45
CA GLY A 729 -27.56 -1.79 10.32
C GLY A 729 -27.05 -1.05 9.08
N GLN A 730 -27.95 -0.69 8.15
CA GLN A 730 -27.67 0.09 6.94
C GLN A 730 -28.22 1.52 7.03
N GLY A 731 -28.78 1.92 8.19
CA GLY A 731 -29.32 3.25 8.41
C GLY A 731 -30.74 3.47 7.90
N ARG A 732 -31.44 2.42 7.44
CA ARG A 732 -32.84 2.54 6.97
C ARG A 732 -33.78 2.64 8.17
N ARG A 733 -34.72 3.58 8.11
CA ARG A 733 -35.71 3.81 9.16
C ARG A 733 -36.96 2.98 8.89
N PHE A 734 -37.49 2.32 9.92
CA PHE A 734 -38.70 1.49 9.77
C PHE A 734 -39.63 1.58 10.98
N LEU A 735 -40.93 1.37 10.75
CA LEU A 735 -41.98 1.34 11.78
C LEU A 735 -42.63 -0.05 11.79
N PRO A 736 -42.44 -0.86 12.85
CA PRO A 736 -43.14 -2.13 13.00
C PRO A 736 -44.61 -1.90 13.38
N VAL A 737 -45.52 -2.58 12.66
CA VAL A 737 -46.95 -2.63 12.95
C VAL A 737 -47.46 -4.06 12.90
N TYR A 738 -48.55 -4.34 13.62
CA TYR A 738 -49.14 -5.67 13.70
C TYR A 738 -50.60 -5.62 13.23
N SER A 739 -50.97 -6.49 12.29
CA SER A 739 -52.31 -6.51 11.69
C SER A 739 -53.37 -7.16 12.58
N SER A 740 -52.97 -7.98 13.55
CA SER A 740 -53.86 -8.63 14.53
C SER A 740 -53.13 -8.96 15.84
N PRO A 741 -53.86 -9.16 16.97
CA PRO A 741 -53.26 -9.40 18.28
C PRO A 741 -52.30 -10.60 18.33
N GLY A 742 -52.50 -11.61 17.48
CA GLY A 742 -51.64 -12.81 17.44
C GLY A 742 -50.21 -12.54 16.97
N TYR A 743 -49.97 -11.41 16.28
CA TYR A 743 -48.63 -11.01 15.84
C TYR A 743 -47.92 -10.06 16.80
N VAL A 744 -48.61 -9.57 17.85
CA VAL A 744 -48.02 -8.66 18.84
C VAL A 744 -47.07 -9.45 19.75
N PRO A 745 -45.79 -9.05 19.86
CA PRO A 745 -44.83 -9.70 20.75
C PRO A 745 -45.29 -9.69 22.22
N ALA A 746 -44.94 -10.74 22.97
CA ALA A 746 -45.34 -10.87 24.38
C ALA A 746 -44.75 -9.76 25.29
N ASP A 747 -43.68 -9.11 24.86
CA ASP A 747 -42.97 -8.02 25.53
C ASP A 747 -43.31 -6.63 24.97
N ALA A 748 -44.32 -6.53 24.09
CA ALA A 748 -44.73 -5.27 23.48
C ALA A 748 -45.15 -4.23 24.53
N ALA A 749 -44.47 -3.09 24.55
CA ALA A 749 -44.72 -2.03 25.51
C ALA A 749 -45.83 -1.09 25.03
N THR A 750 -46.98 -1.11 25.73
CA THR A 750 -48.07 -0.14 25.56
C THR A 750 -48.69 -0.15 24.14
N PRO A 751 -49.33 -1.26 23.71
CA PRO A 751 -49.93 -1.36 22.38
C PRO A 751 -51.07 -0.34 22.23
N MET A 752 -51.04 0.41 21.13
CA MET A 752 -52.12 1.32 20.71
C MET A 752 -52.65 0.93 19.34
N GLN A 753 -53.88 1.32 19.03
CA GLN A 753 -54.45 1.16 17.69
C GLN A 753 -54.31 2.45 16.90
N ALA A 754 -53.87 2.33 15.65
CA ALA A 754 -53.83 3.42 14.69
C ALA A 754 -54.22 2.90 13.31
N SER A 755 -54.99 3.69 12.55
CA SER A 755 -55.23 3.38 11.15
C SER A 755 -53.98 3.64 10.31
N GLY A 756 -53.81 2.95 9.18
CA GLY A 756 -52.73 3.27 8.24
C GLY A 756 -52.71 4.74 7.83
N ARG A 757 -53.89 5.34 7.59
CA ARG A 757 -54.05 6.78 7.33
C ARG A 757 -53.56 7.68 8.47
N ALA A 758 -53.76 7.27 9.73
CA ALA A 758 -53.28 8.04 10.88
C ALA A 758 -51.75 7.99 11.02
N LEU A 759 -51.10 6.97 10.45
CA LEU A 759 -49.64 6.80 10.49
C LEU A 759 -48.91 7.60 9.42
N LEU A 760 -49.58 8.04 8.35
CA LEU A 760 -48.97 8.75 7.21
C LEU A 760 -48.00 9.88 7.58
N PRO A 761 -48.28 10.76 8.56
CA PRO A 761 -47.35 11.83 8.93
C PRO A 761 -45.97 11.34 9.40
N ALA A 762 -45.88 10.09 9.86
CA ALA A 762 -44.65 9.47 10.35
C ALA A 762 -43.94 8.59 9.30
N LEU A 763 -44.54 8.39 8.12
CA LEU A 763 -44.08 7.41 7.13
C LEU A 763 -43.18 7.99 6.02
N ALA A 764 -43.06 9.32 5.90
CA ALA A 764 -42.16 9.93 4.92
C ALA A 764 -40.69 9.50 5.18
N GLY A 765 -40.09 8.81 4.20
CA GLY A 765 -38.75 8.21 4.32
C GLY A 765 -38.61 7.11 5.37
N VAL A 766 -39.71 6.46 5.76
CA VAL A 766 -39.76 5.36 6.75
C VAL A 766 -40.52 4.17 6.17
N THR A 767 -39.95 2.97 6.21
CA THR A 767 -40.63 1.74 5.75
C THR A 767 -41.63 1.24 6.81
N LEU A 768 -42.88 0.99 6.41
CA LEU A 768 -43.87 0.33 7.28
C LEU A 768 -43.66 -1.19 7.20
N VAL A 769 -43.29 -1.82 8.31
CA VAL A 769 -43.04 -3.27 8.39
C VAL A 769 -44.22 -3.93 9.10
N VAL A 770 -45.05 -4.66 8.36
CA VAL A 770 -46.23 -5.33 8.91
C VAL A 770 -45.90 -6.76 9.32
N ASN A 771 -46.24 -7.12 10.55
CA ASN A 771 -45.97 -8.41 11.20
C ASN A 771 -44.49 -8.86 11.08
N PRO A 772 -43.52 -8.09 11.61
CA PRO A 772 -42.11 -8.45 11.55
C PRO A 772 -41.85 -9.86 12.08
N GLY A 773 -41.20 -10.71 11.28
CA GLY A 773 -40.88 -12.10 11.64
C GLY A 773 -42.07 -13.07 11.70
N GLY A 774 -43.28 -12.62 11.34
CA GLY A 774 -44.47 -13.47 11.25
C GLY A 774 -44.54 -14.29 9.96
N ALA A 775 -45.34 -15.37 9.98
CA ALA A 775 -45.57 -16.23 8.80
C ALA A 775 -46.29 -15.50 7.64
N VAL A 776 -46.96 -14.37 7.93
CA VAL A 776 -47.61 -13.50 6.95
C VAL A 776 -47.28 -12.06 7.31
N GLY A 777 -46.30 -11.48 6.62
CA GLY A 777 -45.81 -10.12 6.82
C GLY A 777 -45.35 -9.49 5.51
N THR A 778 -45.20 -8.17 5.49
CA THR A 778 -44.76 -7.43 4.30
C THR A 778 -44.10 -6.11 4.70
N GLU A 779 -43.29 -5.56 3.79
CA GLU A 779 -42.68 -4.24 3.93
C GLU A 779 -43.27 -3.31 2.87
N LEU A 780 -43.78 -2.16 3.30
CA LEU A 780 -44.37 -1.15 2.42
C LEU A 780 -43.53 0.13 2.53
N PRO A 781 -43.00 0.65 1.40
CA PRO A 781 -42.34 1.96 1.41
C PRO A 781 -43.32 3.03 1.90
N GLY A 782 -42.94 3.78 2.93
CA GLY A 782 -43.83 4.79 3.50
C GLY A 782 -44.16 5.92 2.54
N ASP A 783 -43.26 6.24 1.60
CA ASP A 783 -43.48 7.24 0.56
C ASP A 783 -44.61 6.84 -0.40
N ASP A 784 -44.79 5.54 -0.66
CA ASP A 784 -45.88 5.02 -1.50
C ASP A 784 -47.23 5.12 -0.78
N LEU A 785 -47.25 4.87 0.54
CA LEU A 785 -48.44 5.06 1.38
C LEU A 785 -48.81 6.54 1.49
N VAL A 786 -47.82 7.43 1.62
CA VAL A 786 -48.02 8.89 1.63
C VAL A 786 -48.52 9.40 0.28
N ALA A 787 -48.06 8.83 -0.83
CA ALA A 787 -48.53 9.19 -2.16
C ALA A 787 -49.98 8.73 -2.44
N ALA A 788 -50.42 7.62 -1.84
CA ALA A 788 -51.73 7.02 -2.06
C ALA A 788 -52.81 7.45 -1.04
N GLY A 789 -52.40 7.97 0.12
CA GLY A 789 -53.26 8.33 1.25
C GLY A 789 -53.76 9.76 1.24
#